data_AF-A0A6M0JAC6-F1
#
_entry.id   AF-A0A6M0JAC6-F1
#
_cell.length_a   1.000
_cell.length_b   1.000
_cell.length_c   1.000
_cell.angle_alpha   90.00
_cell.angle_beta   90.00
_cell.angle_gamma   90.00
#
_symmetry.space_group_name_H-M   'P 1'
#
loop_
_entity.id
_entity.type
_entity.pdbx_description
1 polymer ?
#
loop_
_entity_poly.entity_id
_entity_poly.type
_entity_poly.pdbx_seq_one_letter_code
_entity_poly.pdbx_strand_id
1 'polypeptide(L)'
;MQYLIYPIAIYVLLTVIRYLILFLLLRKSQIQYPKYQITKADTVPIYLKDLFQTPIKELKQFGFLPCSYLQYQPITKAYEQTNWELLLYHKALKSYATVVIRRLAEPVNLFDIEFYTFFKDRTLLLTVNGKQHGLIGEFPNTIVQDVYTSKVSVQWQTHQDCLKQLTTSKTACGLSPESFAQALQIQMSGYVSNLAKTGKISPIKGTESFQIYWLTVLRSLNPMTQGNKKAANIIKQRRQQAKTDASILKEIPIELEVEGFKQMQYTETGLVGKKFRTWLLLGSLGLFIASYTSFLTPQSVVIFIAVLFFHEGGHLLAMKLFGYRDTSVLFVPFLGALATAHKDDATLSQKFWISLAGPLPGLILGIGLAIVAPLGSGYPDWVRETSWTLIFLNLFNLLPVYPLDGGQIADLLLFSRFPYIGVLFKVFGVIILGFLGKDRPMMFLFAMLIAMGIPNSFRSAKINQKFQKELRLNPPIYQDNILHFIFKYLKQLGYGNLPFSKRYALVKGLIQQQHESRSKWKTRVFLLVIYCVTLLGGMVGTLQAIAPNWVKLLTYYQNSQQRLEQIKKNRQQEIELTTAALRTNPNDVNAYIKRSQARMGLHDDKGALADYDQIVRLKPHDIESRMTRASFRNRLKDYKGAIQDYNEILRLKPKNVSGIYYQRAQVLNHLEDYKGAIADYNEIIKLNAKDTYAYISRGYTRQKLQDYKGAIADANYVIQLNPKEAEAYILRSQIRRQLGDNQGAIADEQTGNTLFEAMDKEDPS
;
A
#
# COMPACT_ATOMS: atom_id res chain seq x y z
N MET A 1 -18.65 12.14 -5.01
CA MET A 1 -18.98 11.26 -6.16
C MET A 1 -17.77 10.49 -6.70
N GLN A 2 -16.65 11.13 -7.07
CA GLN A 2 -15.47 10.42 -7.63
C GLN A 2 -14.89 9.33 -6.72
N TYR A 3 -14.85 9.53 -5.40
CA TYR A 3 -14.32 8.53 -4.46
C TYR A 3 -15.15 7.23 -4.35
N LEU A 4 -16.44 7.25 -4.71
CA LEU A 4 -17.34 6.08 -4.69
C LEU A 4 -17.14 5.15 -5.89
N ILE A 5 -16.56 5.65 -6.99
CA ILE A 5 -16.33 4.88 -8.21
C ILE A 5 -15.24 3.83 -7.99
N TYR A 6 -14.20 4.16 -7.22
CA TYR A 6 -13.06 3.27 -6.95
C TYR A 6 -13.43 1.96 -6.21
N PRO A 7 -14.18 1.96 -5.10
CA PRO A 7 -14.58 0.71 -4.44
C PRO A 7 -15.51 -0.14 -5.31
N ILE A 8 -16.38 0.48 -6.12
CA ILE A 8 -17.23 -0.24 -7.09
C ILE A 8 -16.37 -0.88 -8.18
N ALA A 9 -15.42 -0.14 -8.74
CA ALA A 9 -14.48 -0.65 -9.74
C ALA A 9 -13.65 -1.82 -9.20
N ILE A 10 -13.18 -1.76 -7.94
CA ILE A 10 -12.49 -2.89 -7.29
C ILE A 10 -13.42 -4.08 -7.12
N TYR A 11 -14.65 -3.88 -6.64
CA TYR A 11 -15.59 -4.99 -6.44
C TYR A 11 -15.87 -5.70 -7.78
N VAL A 12 -16.08 -4.93 -8.86
CA VAL A 12 -16.23 -5.45 -10.21
C VAL A 12 -14.96 -6.19 -10.64
N LEU A 13 -13.77 -5.60 -10.46
CA LEU A 13 -12.48 -6.22 -10.80
C LEU A 13 -12.28 -7.56 -10.07
N LEU A 14 -12.50 -7.60 -8.75
CA LEU A 14 -12.39 -8.82 -7.94
C LEU A 14 -13.38 -9.90 -8.40
N THR A 15 -14.59 -9.48 -8.79
CA THR A 15 -15.59 -10.39 -9.35
C THR A 15 -15.13 -10.95 -10.69
N VAL A 16 -14.67 -10.09 -11.61
CA VAL A 16 -14.12 -10.50 -12.91
C VAL A 16 -12.95 -11.46 -12.74
N ILE A 17 -11.99 -11.15 -11.86
CA ILE A 17 -10.86 -12.02 -11.54
C ILE A 17 -11.35 -13.37 -11.03
N ARG A 18 -12.35 -13.42 -10.15
CA ARG A 18 -12.92 -14.67 -9.65
C ARG A 18 -13.52 -15.53 -10.76
N TYR A 19 -14.31 -14.93 -11.65
CA TYR A 19 -14.88 -15.64 -12.81
C TYR A 19 -13.79 -16.11 -13.77
N LEU A 20 -12.75 -15.29 -13.97
CA LEU A 20 -11.62 -15.62 -14.82
C LEU A 20 -10.82 -16.80 -14.27
N ILE A 21 -10.51 -16.82 -12.98
CA ILE A 21 -9.82 -17.94 -12.33
C ILE A 21 -10.63 -19.23 -12.50
N LEU A 22 -11.95 -19.17 -12.26
CA LEU A 22 -12.82 -20.34 -12.45
C LEU A 22 -12.85 -20.81 -13.91
N PHE A 23 -12.89 -19.87 -14.86
CA PHE A 23 -12.80 -20.17 -16.29
C PHE A 23 -11.50 -20.88 -16.65
N LEU A 24 -10.36 -20.37 -16.16
CA LEU A 24 -9.04 -20.96 -16.42
C LEU A 24 -8.90 -22.35 -15.79
N LEU A 25 -9.35 -22.52 -14.55
CA LEU A 25 -9.38 -23.83 -13.88
C LEU A 25 -10.16 -24.86 -14.71
N LEU A 26 -11.37 -24.52 -15.14
CA LEU A 26 -12.21 -25.41 -15.95
C LEU A 26 -11.61 -25.66 -17.34
N ARG A 27 -10.97 -24.68 -17.97
CA ARG A 27 -10.30 -24.87 -19.27
C ARG A 27 -9.06 -25.75 -19.18
N LYS A 28 -8.37 -25.73 -18.04
CA LYS A 28 -7.21 -26.58 -17.76
C LYS A 28 -7.65 -28.02 -17.40
N SER A 29 -8.81 -28.19 -16.78
CA SER A 29 -9.34 -29.51 -16.43
C SER A 29 -9.46 -30.42 -17.65
N GLN A 30 -8.92 -31.62 -17.52
CA GLN A 30 -9.04 -32.68 -18.51
C GLN A 30 -10.08 -33.69 -18.06
N ILE A 31 -10.95 -34.10 -18.98
CA ILE A 31 -11.96 -35.13 -18.78
C ILE A 31 -11.43 -36.43 -19.35
N GLN A 32 -11.63 -37.54 -18.66
CA GLN A 32 -11.25 -38.88 -19.09
C GLN A 32 -12.38 -39.85 -18.80
N TYR A 33 -12.33 -41.02 -19.44
CA TYR A 33 -13.21 -42.12 -19.07
C TYR A 33 -12.83 -42.63 -17.69
N PRO A 34 -13.79 -42.68 -16.74
CA PRO A 34 -13.50 -43.17 -15.41
C PRO A 34 -13.37 -44.70 -15.41
N LYS A 35 -12.56 -45.21 -14.48
CA LYS A 35 -12.37 -46.66 -14.29
C LYS A 35 -12.75 -47.00 -12.86
N TYR A 36 -13.51 -48.06 -12.67
CA TYR A 36 -13.99 -48.53 -11.37
C TYR A 36 -13.57 -49.97 -11.16
N GLN A 37 -12.96 -50.28 -10.02
CA GLN A 37 -12.54 -51.62 -9.67
C GLN A 37 -12.88 -51.91 -8.22
N ILE A 38 -13.52 -53.06 -7.98
CA ILE A 38 -13.76 -53.56 -6.62
C ILE A 38 -12.45 -54.07 -6.04
N THR A 39 -12.19 -53.73 -4.78
CA THR A 39 -10.96 -54.07 -4.06
C THR A 39 -11.26 -54.71 -2.71
N LYS A 40 -10.29 -55.45 -2.20
CA LYS A 40 -10.36 -56.04 -0.86
C LYS A 40 -10.06 -54.97 0.19
N ALA A 41 -10.62 -55.13 1.38
CA ALA A 41 -10.35 -54.22 2.49
C ALA A 41 -8.85 -54.08 2.75
N ASP A 42 -8.05 -55.14 2.64
CA ASP A 42 -6.62 -55.14 2.98
C ASP A 42 -5.76 -54.17 2.17
N THR A 43 -6.17 -53.84 0.94
CA THR A 43 -5.45 -52.89 0.07
C THR A 43 -5.74 -51.42 0.41
N VAL A 44 -6.78 -51.15 1.19
CA VAL A 44 -7.17 -49.79 1.57
C VAL A 44 -6.26 -49.30 2.72
N PRO A 45 -5.65 -48.12 2.62
CA PRO A 45 -4.87 -47.52 3.70
C PRO A 45 -5.61 -47.50 5.05
N ILE A 46 -4.89 -47.82 6.13
CA ILE A 46 -5.47 -47.95 7.48
C ILE A 46 -6.17 -46.66 7.92
N TYR A 47 -5.54 -45.50 7.71
CA TYR A 47 -6.10 -44.20 8.08
C TYR A 47 -7.45 -43.90 7.37
N LEU A 48 -7.67 -44.43 6.16
CA LEU A 48 -8.95 -44.28 5.45
C LEU A 48 -10.02 -45.18 6.06
N LYS A 49 -9.67 -46.42 6.42
CA LYS A 49 -10.61 -47.35 7.09
C LYS A 49 -11.12 -46.75 8.40
N ASP A 50 -10.24 -46.13 9.18
CA ASP A 50 -10.59 -45.48 10.44
C ASP A 50 -11.54 -44.31 10.22
N LEU A 51 -11.27 -43.46 9.21
CA LEU A 51 -12.17 -42.36 8.86
C LEU A 51 -13.55 -42.85 8.43
N PHE A 52 -13.60 -43.91 7.62
CA PHE A 52 -14.85 -44.49 7.13
C PHE A 52 -15.73 -45.11 8.22
N GLN A 53 -15.19 -45.41 9.42
CA GLN A 53 -16.02 -45.90 10.53
C GLN A 53 -17.12 -44.92 10.94
N THR A 54 -16.90 -43.61 10.79
CA THR A 54 -17.92 -42.60 11.10
C THR A 54 -19.15 -42.75 10.18
N PRO A 55 -19.02 -42.60 8.84
CA PRO A 55 -20.16 -42.72 7.95
C PRO A 55 -20.76 -44.14 7.93
N ILE A 56 -19.97 -45.19 8.22
CA ILE A 56 -20.52 -46.55 8.40
C ILE A 56 -21.52 -46.58 9.56
N LYS A 57 -21.17 -46.01 10.72
CA LYS A 57 -22.06 -45.97 11.89
C LYS A 57 -23.34 -45.18 11.58
N GLU A 58 -23.23 -44.04 10.91
CA GLU A 58 -24.37 -43.21 10.52
C GLU A 58 -25.28 -43.93 9.51
N LEU A 59 -24.73 -44.44 8.42
CA LEU A 59 -25.50 -45.10 7.36
C LEU A 59 -26.10 -46.45 7.79
N LYS A 60 -25.49 -47.14 8.77
CA LYS A 60 -26.06 -48.36 9.36
C LYS A 60 -27.39 -48.10 10.04
N GLN A 61 -27.60 -46.91 10.62
CA GLN A 61 -28.89 -46.51 11.19
C GLN A 61 -29.99 -46.40 10.12
N PHE A 62 -29.61 -46.17 8.86
CA PHE A 62 -30.51 -46.12 7.72
C PHE A 62 -30.67 -47.47 7.01
N GLY A 63 -30.10 -48.56 7.54
CA GLY A 63 -30.20 -49.91 6.96
C GLY A 63 -29.13 -50.26 5.91
N PHE A 64 -28.10 -49.42 5.75
CA PHE A 64 -26.98 -49.74 4.88
C PHE A 64 -25.93 -50.61 5.58
N LEU A 65 -25.45 -51.64 4.90
CA LEU A 65 -24.37 -52.49 5.38
C LEU A 65 -23.13 -52.30 4.47
N PRO A 66 -21.93 -52.11 5.05
CA PRO A 66 -20.71 -52.03 4.25
C PRO A 66 -20.48 -53.34 3.52
N CYS A 67 -20.19 -53.29 2.23
CA CYS A 67 -20.02 -54.49 1.41
C CYS A 67 -18.64 -54.56 0.75
N SER A 68 -18.12 -53.45 0.22
CA SER A 68 -16.80 -53.45 -0.43
C SER A 68 -16.18 -52.06 -0.49
N TYR A 69 -14.95 -51.99 -1.00
CA TYR A 69 -14.28 -50.75 -1.35
C TYR A 69 -14.08 -50.69 -2.85
N LEU A 70 -14.31 -49.50 -3.39
CA LEU A 70 -14.14 -49.22 -4.80
C LEU A 70 -12.91 -48.35 -4.98
N GLN A 71 -11.99 -48.83 -5.80
CA GLN A 71 -10.86 -48.07 -6.30
C GLN A 71 -11.26 -47.45 -7.63
N TYR A 72 -11.09 -46.13 -7.78
CA TYR A 72 -11.49 -45.46 -9.02
C TYR A 72 -10.53 -44.42 -9.56
N GLN A 73 -10.58 -44.30 -10.88
CA GLN A 73 -10.07 -43.17 -11.63
C GLN A 73 -11.23 -42.21 -11.95
N PRO A 74 -11.19 -40.96 -11.46
CA PRO A 74 -12.27 -39.98 -11.62
C PRO A 74 -12.40 -39.50 -13.08
N ILE A 75 -13.58 -38.96 -13.40
CA ILE A 75 -13.85 -38.32 -14.71
C ILE A 75 -12.90 -37.14 -14.96
N THR A 76 -12.61 -36.34 -13.95
CA THR A 76 -11.61 -35.26 -14.06
C THR A 76 -10.23 -35.84 -13.79
N LYS A 77 -9.30 -35.74 -14.74
CA LYS A 77 -7.90 -36.11 -14.52
C LYS A 77 -7.34 -35.24 -13.39
N ALA A 78 -6.94 -35.89 -12.30
CA ALA A 78 -6.35 -35.25 -11.13
C ALA A 78 -4.86 -35.60 -11.04
N TYR A 79 -4.17 -34.99 -10.08
CA TYR A 79 -2.84 -35.41 -9.65
C TYR A 79 -2.83 -36.93 -9.38
N GLU A 80 -1.78 -37.62 -9.83
CA GLU A 80 -1.64 -39.08 -9.92
C GLU A 80 -1.89 -39.79 -8.59
N GLN A 81 -3.15 -40.11 -8.30
CA GLN A 81 -3.52 -40.83 -7.08
C GLN A 81 -4.67 -41.79 -7.32
N THR A 82 -4.53 -42.94 -6.67
CA THR A 82 -5.57 -43.92 -6.47
C THR A 82 -6.63 -43.36 -5.52
N ASN A 83 -7.88 -43.24 -5.98
CA ASN A 83 -8.98 -42.79 -5.13
C ASN A 83 -9.75 -44.00 -4.60
N TRP A 84 -10.20 -43.90 -3.35
CA TRP A 84 -10.95 -44.94 -2.66
C TRP A 84 -12.33 -44.42 -2.28
N GLU A 85 -13.33 -45.28 -2.47
CA GLU A 85 -14.72 -45.04 -2.16
C GLU A 85 -15.26 -46.22 -1.35
N LEU A 86 -15.90 -45.94 -0.22
CA LEU A 86 -16.59 -46.97 0.55
C LEU A 86 -17.94 -47.25 -0.08
N LEU A 87 -18.24 -48.53 -0.32
CA LEU A 87 -19.52 -48.98 -0.85
C LEU A 87 -20.36 -49.65 0.24
N LEU A 88 -21.58 -49.17 0.42
CA LEU A 88 -22.57 -49.77 1.31
C LEU A 88 -23.85 -50.10 0.54
N TYR A 89 -24.51 -51.18 0.92
CA TYR A 89 -25.71 -51.67 0.25
C TYR A 89 -26.91 -51.75 1.21
N HIS A 90 -28.06 -51.31 0.73
CA HIS A 90 -29.33 -51.37 1.42
C HIS A 90 -30.22 -52.45 0.79
N LYS A 91 -30.24 -53.64 1.41
CA LYS A 91 -30.87 -54.84 0.84
C LYS A 91 -32.35 -54.68 0.49
N ALA A 92 -33.16 -54.04 1.35
CA ALA A 92 -34.61 -53.96 1.14
C ALA A 92 -35.01 -53.04 -0.02
N LEU A 93 -34.32 -51.91 -0.21
CA LEU A 93 -34.59 -50.94 -1.27
C LEU A 93 -33.72 -51.15 -2.53
N LYS A 94 -32.77 -52.10 -2.48
CA LYS A 94 -31.82 -52.38 -3.58
C LYS A 94 -31.02 -51.14 -3.99
N SER A 95 -30.67 -50.32 -3.00
CA SER A 95 -29.96 -49.05 -3.18
C SER A 95 -28.54 -49.16 -2.65
N TYR A 96 -27.62 -48.44 -3.27
CA TYR A 96 -26.25 -48.29 -2.81
C TYR A 96 -26.03 -46.89 -2.23
N ALA A 97 -25.20 -46.82 -1.19
CA ALA A 97 -24.61 -45.57 -0.72
C ALA A 97 -23.12 -45.65 -0.98
N THR A 98 -22.56 -44.60 -1.56
CA THR A 98 -21.12 -44.46 -1.68
C THR A 98 -20.62 -43.33 -0.80
N VAL A 99 -19.42 -43.51 -0.24
CA VAL A 99 -18.79 -42.51 0.61
C VAL A 99 -17.38 -42.23 0.13
N VAL A 100 -17.15 -40.98 -0.27
CA VAL A 100 -15.87 -40.48 -0.78
C VAL A 100 -15.36 -39.39 0.15
N ILE A 101 -14.04 -39.34 0.35
CA ILE A 101 -13.42 -38.21 1.06
C ILE A 101 -13.36 -37.01 0.11
N ARG A 102 -13.90 -35.88 0.55
CA ARG A 102 -13.88 -34.63 -0.21
C ARG A 102 -12.45 -34.20 -0.48
N ARG A 103 -12.19 -33.82 -1.73
CA ARG A 103 -10.97 -33.09 -2.10
C ARG A 103 -10.95 -31.75 -1.36
N LEU A 104 -9.76 -31.34 -0.88
CA LEU A 104 -9.60 -30.15 -0.04
C LEU A 104 -10.46 -30.24 1.25
N ALA A 105 -10.35 -31.38 1.93
CA ALA A 105 -11.14 -31.76 3.09
C ALA A 105 -11.27 -30.64 4.14
N GLU A 106 -12.50 -30.40 4.58
CA GLU A 106 -12.79 -29.53 5.72
C GLU A 106 -13.19 -30.36 6.95
N PRO A 107 -12.78 -29.95 8.18
CA PRO A 107 -13.08 -30.71 9.40
C PRO A 107 -14.58 -30.97 9.64
N VAL A 108 -15.44 -30.03 9.20
CA VAL A 108 -16.90 -30.10 9.35
C VAL A 108 -17.60 -30.70 8.13
N ASN A 109 -16.85 -31.02 7.07
CA ASN A 109 -17.38 -31.45 5.79
C ASN A 109 -16.35 -32.32 5.07
N LEU A 110 -16.10 -33.50 5.65
CA LEU A 110 -15.06 -34.42 5.22
C LEU A 110 -15.53 -35.39 4.13
N PHE A 111 -16.81 -35.78 4.16
CA PHE A 111 -17.35 -36.84 3.30
C PHE A 111 -18.32 -36.29 2.26
N ASP A 112 -18.27 -36.86 1.08
CA ASP A 112 -19.34 -36.86 0.09
C ASP A 112 -20.06 -38.20 0.18
N ILE A 113 -21.37 -38.14 0.39
CA ILE A 113 -22.24 -39.31 0.40
C ILE A 113 -23.20 -39.19 -0.77
N GLU A 114 -23.31 -40.25 -1.55
CA GLU A 114 -24.16 -40.31 -2.73
C GLU A 114 -25.00 -41.59 -2.69
N PHE A 115 -26.27 -41.49 -3.08
CA PHE A 115 -27.19 -42.62 -3.09
C PHE A 115 -27.58 -42.99 -4.51
N TYR A 116 -27.54 -44.29 -4.80
CA TYR A 116 -27.71 -44.86 -6.13
C TYR A 116 -28.78 -45.94 -6.11
N THR A 117 -29.72 -45.89 -7.05
CA THR A 117 -30.62 -47.01 -7.35
C THR A 117 -30.72 -47.21 -8.86
N PHE A 118 -30.30 -48.37 -9.34
CA PHE A 118 -30.43 -48.76 -10.74
C PHE A 118 -31.76 -49.46 -10.99
N PHE A 119 -32.36 -49.21 -12.16
CA PHE A 119 -33.59 -49.86 -12.60
C PHE A 119 -33.33 -50.82 -13.77
N LYS A 120 -34.25 -51.76 -13.99
CA LYS A 120 -34.13 -52.76 -15.08
C LYS A 120 -34.08 -52.11 -16.49
N ASP A 121 -34.67 -50.93 -16.65
CA ASP A 121 -34.66 -50.15 -17.90
C ASP A 121 -33.36 -49.35 -18.11
N ARG A 122 -32.33 -49.59 -17.29
CA ARG A 122 -31.04 -48.88 -17.27
C ARG A 122 -31.11 -47.42 -16.79
N THR A 123 -32.24 -46.98 -16.25
CA THR A 123 -32.31 -45.69 -15.55
C THR A 123 -31.51 -45.74 -14.25
N LEU A 124 -30.81 -44.67 -13.91
CA LEU A 124 -30.18 -44.46 -12.61
C LEU A 124 -30.89 -43.34 -11.83
N LEU A 125 -31.34 -43.61 -10.61
CA LEU A 125 -31.65 -42.57 -9.63
C LEU A 125 -30.38 -42.26 -8.82
N LEU A 126 -29.91 -41.02 -8.91
CA LEU A 126 -28.72 -40.52 -8.23
C LEU A 126 -29.10 -39.35 -7.32
N THR A 127 -28.85 -39.47 -6.01
CA THR A 127 -29.04 -38.36 -5.06
C THR A 127 -27.69 -37.89 -4.52
N VAL A 128 -27.38 -36.63 -4.83
CA VAL A 128 -26.15 -35.93 -4.43
C VAL A 128 -26.44 -34.79 -3.45
N ASN A 129 -25.39 -34.17 -2.93
CA ASN A 129 -25.50 -33.03 -2.03
C ASN A 129 -24.48 -31.93 -2.35
N GLY A 130 -24.94 -30.92 -3.06
CA GLY A 130 -24.20 -29.74 -3.49
C GLY A 130 -23.38 -29.91 -4.76
N LYS A 131 -23.71 -30.88 -5.63
CA LYS A 131 -22.87 -31.29 -6.77
C LYS A 131 -23.50 -31.12 -8.15
N GLN A 132 -24.83 -31.02 -8.26
CA GLN A 132 -25.52 -30.97 -9.56
C GLN A 132 -25.12 -29.75 -10.38
N HIS A 133 -24.90 -28.60 -9.75
CA HIS A 133 -24.44 -27.38 -10.43
C HIS A 133 -23.00 -27.49 -10.97
N GLY A 134 -22.26 -28.55 -10.60
CA GLY A 134 -20.96 -28.90 -11.16
C GLY A 134 -21.03 -29.81 -12.39
N LEU A 135 -22.20 -30.37 -12.72
CA LEU A 135 -22.39 -31.17 -13.91
C LEU A 135 -22.30 -30.29 -15.16
N ILE A 136 -21.68 -30.84 -16.21
CA ILE A 136 -21.49 -30.19 -17.49
C ILE A 136 -22.48 -30.82 -18.45
N GLY A 137 -23.62 -30.18 -18.69
CA GLY A 137 -24.62 -30.74 -19.59
C GLY A 137 -25.46 -31.87 -18.99
N GLU A 138 -26.14 -32.62 -19.85
CA GLU A 138 -27.14 -33.61 -19.44
C GLU A 138 -26.49 -34.96 -19.14
N PHE A 139 -26.91 -35.55 -18.02
CA PHE A 139 -26.53 -36.90 -17.63
C PHE A 139 -27.57 -37.88 -18.20
N PRO A 140 -27.26 -38.60 -19.31
CA PRO A 140 -28.23 -39.46 -19.97
C PRO A 140 -28.75 -40.55 -19.03
N ASN A 141 -30.02 -40.92 -19.18
CA ASN A 141 -30.69 -41.99 -18.42
C ASN A 141 -30.50 -41.89 -16.90
N THR A 142 -30.35 -40.68 -16.36
CA THR A 142 -30.08 -40.44 -14.94
C THR A 142 -31.03 -39.38 -14.39
N ILE A 143 -31.72 -39.72 -13.31
CA ILE A 143 -32.53 -38.79 -12.51
C ILE A 143 -31.63 -38.31 -11.38
N VAL A 144 -31.16 -37.06 -11.46
CA VAL A 144 -30.28 -36.46 -10.45
C VAL A 144 -31.11 -35.62 -9.49
N GLN A 145 -31.02 -35.93 -8.20
CA GLN A 145 -31.58 -35.15 -7.09
C GLN A 145 -30.46 -34.48 -6.31
N ASP A 146 -30.54 -33.18 -6.08
CA ASP A 146 -29.54 -32.43 -5.29
C ASP A 146 -30.19 -31.68 -4.12
N VAL A 147 -29.84 -32.09 -2.90
CA VAL A 147 -30.61 -31.76 -1.69
C VAL A 147 -30.12 -30.52 -0.97
N TYR A 148 -28.85 -30.12 -1.15
CA TYR A 148 -28.24 -28.95 -0.48
C TYR A 148 -28.48 -28.88 1.05
N THR A 149 -28.23 -29.97 1.78
CA THR A 149 -28.53 -30.10 3.22
C THR A 149 -27.29 -30.37 4.07
N SER A 150 -27.33 -29.94 5.33
CA SER A 150 -26.30 -30.29 6.33
C SER A 150 -26.46 -31.71 6.89
N LYS A 151 -27.66 -32.32 6.81
CA LYS A 151 -28.02 -33.60 7.42
C LYS A 151 -28.13 -34.73 6.40
N VAL A 152 -27.43 -35.84 6.63
CA VAL A 152 -27.46 -37.03 5.73
C VAL A 152 -28.84 -37.69 5.75
N SER A 153 -29.54 -37.70 6.89
CA SER A 153 -30.89 -38.24 7.00
C SER A 153 -31.89 -37.57 6.05
N VAL A 154 -31.81 -36.26 5.88
CA VAL A 154 -32.65 -35.51 4.93
C VAL A 154 -32.31 -35.90 3.50
N GLN A 155 -31.01 -36.04 3.17
CA GLN A 155 -30.58 -36.48 1.85
C GLN A 155 -31.08 -37.89 1.52
N TRP A 156 -31.01 -38.81 2.49
CA TRP A 156 -31.51 -40.16 2.34
C TRP A 156 -33.04 -40.20 2.19
N GLN A 157 -33.77 -39.44 3.01
CA GLN A 157 -35.23 -39.34 2.90
C GLN A 157 -35.65 -38.87 1.50
N THR A 158 -34.98 -37.86 0.93
CA THR A 158 -35.23 -37.41 -0.44
C THR A 158 -35.02 -38.52 -1.48
N HIS A 159 -33.99 -39.36 -1.30
CA HIS A 159 -33.79 -40.52 -2.17
C HIS A 159 -34.94 -41.52 -2.06
N GLN A 160 -35.37 -41.83 -0.82
CA GLN A 160 -36.46 -42.76 -0.57
C GLN A 160 -37.80 -42.26 -1.15
N ASP A 161 -38.11 -40.98 -0.99
CA ASP A 161 -39.35 -40.38 -1.48
C ASP A 161 -39.41 -40.44 -3.02
N CYS A 162 -38.29 -40.11 -3.68
CA CYS A 162 -38.19 -40.23 -5.13
C CYS A 162 -38.26 -41.70 -5.60
N LEU A 163 -37.60 -42.62 -4.88
CA LEU A 163 -37.65 -44.06 -5.18
C LEU A 163 -39.07 -44.61 -5.05
N LYS A 164 -39.83 -44.23 -4.01
CA LYS A 164 -41.23 -44.63 -3.84
C LYS A 164 -42.10 -44.18 -5.02
N GLN A 165 -41.90 -42.97 -5.52
CA GLN A 165 -42.63 -42.47 -6.70
C GLN A 165 -42.27 -43.28 -7.96
N LEU A 166 -40.97 -43.56 -8.18
CA LEU A 166 -40.51 -44.26 -9.37
C LEU A 166 -40.84 -45.75 -9.38
N THR A 167 -40.94 -46.39 -8.21
CA THR A 167 -41.24 -47.83 -8.11
C THR A 167 -42.66 -48.19 -8.54
N THR A 168 -43.55 -47.21 -8.73
CA THR A 168 -44.86 -47.41 -9.36
C THR A 168 -44.77 -47.77 -10.85
N SER A 169 -43.69 -47.35 -11.53
CA SER A 169 -43.51 -47.51 -12.98
C SER A 169 -42.21 -48.21 -13.39
N LYS A 170 -41.21 -48.27 -12.50
CA LYS A 170 -39.88 -48.86 -12.76
C LYS A 170 -39.52 -49.89 -11.70
N THR A 171 -38.92 -51.01 -12.10
CA THR A 171 -38.45 -52.04 -11.16
C THR A 171 -36.98 -51.84 -10.79
N ALA A 172 -36.68 -51.67 -9.50
CA ALA A 172 -35.31 -51.56 -8.98
C ALA A 172 -34.52 -52.87 -9.13
N CYS A 173 -33.25 -52.75 -9.50
CA CYS A 173 -32.33 -53.84 -9.77
C CYS A 173 -31.38 -54.06 -8.58
N GLY A 174 -31.35 -55.27 -8.04
CA GLY A 174 -30.39 -55.64 -6.99
C GLY A 174 -29.11 -56.15 -7.64
N LEU A 175 -28.13 -55.27 -7.80
CA LEU A 175 -26.83 -55.60 -8.39
C LEU A 175 -25.89 -56.20 -7.31
N SER A 176 -24.93 -57.04 -7.72
CA SER A 176 -23.77 -57.34 -6.87
C SER A 176 -22.81 -56.14 -6.84
N PRO A 177 -21.85 -56.05 -5.90
CA PRO A 177 -20.84 -54.98 -5.90
C PRO A 177 -20.07 -54.87 -7.23
N GLU A 178 -19.71 -55.99 -7.84
CA GLU A 178 -19.00 -56.03 -9.12
C GLU A 178 -19.90 -55.53 -10.26
N SER A 179 -21.14 -56.02 -10.32
CA SER A 179 -22.11 -55.55 -11.32
C SER A 179 -22.49 -54.08 -11.13
N PHE A 180 -22.51 -53.59 -9.88
CA PHE A 180 -22.71 -52.18 -9.57
C PHE A 180 -21.55 -51.33 -10.09
N ALA A 181 -20.31 -51.71 -9.82
CA ALA A 181 -19.13 -51.00 -10.33
C ALA A 181 -19.10 -50.96 -11.87
N GLN A 182 -19.44 -52.07 -12.53
CA GLN A 182 -19.57 -52.13 -13.98
C GLN A 182 -20.69 -51.23 -14.51
N ALA A 183 -21.88 -51.28 -13.90
CA ALA A 183 -23.01 -50.44 -14.27
C ALA A 183 -22.68 -48.94 -14.11
N LEU A 184 -22.01 -48.58 -13.01
CA LEU A 184 -21.55 -47.22 -12.75
C LEU A 184 -20.52 -46.76 -13.79
N GLN A 185 -19.55 -47.63 -14.13
CA GLN A 185 -18.57 -47.33 -15.18
C GLN A 185 -19.23 -47.10 -16.55
N ILE A 186 -20.19 -47.95 -16.93
CA ILE A 186 -20.96 -47.79 -18.18
C ILE A 186 -21.73 -46.47 -18.18
N GLN A 187 -22.44 -46.17 -17.09
CA GLN A 187 -23.24 -44.96 -16.95
C GLN A 187 -22.39 -43.68 -17.04
N MET A 188 -21.27 -43.65 -16.31
CA MET A 188 -20.36 -42.50 -16.30
C MET A 188 -19.59 -42.34 -17.61
N SER A 189 -19.22 -43.45 -18.26
CA SER A 189 -18.62 -43.41 -19.60
C SER A 189 -19.62 -42.92 -20.65
N GLY A 190 -20.87 -43.35 -20.56
CA GLY A 190 -21.96 -42.86 -21.40
C GLY A 190 -22.19 -41.34 -21.26
N TYR A 191 -22.03 -40.79 -20.05
CA TYR A 191 -22.04 -39.35 -19.85
C TYR A 191 -20.89 -38.66 -20.58
N VAL A 192 -19.64 -39.13 -20.44
CA VAL A 192 -18.49 -38.56 -21.18
C VAL A 192 -18.72 -38.63 -22.70
N SER A 193 -19.21 -39.76 -23.21
CA SER A 193 -19.55 -39.91 -24.63
C SER A 193 -20.67 -38.97 -25.07
N ASN A 194 -21.68 -38.72 -24.24
CA ASN A 194 -22.74 -37.74 -24.52
C ASN A 194 -22.17 -36.30 -24.60
N LEU A 195 -21.23 -35.95 -23.74
CA LEU A 195 -20.56 -34.65 -23.79
C LEU A 195 -19.74 -34.48 -25.06
N ALA A 196 -19.05 -35.53 -25.50
CA ALA A 196 -18.30 -35.50 -26.75
C ALA A 196 -19.26 -35.37 -27.94
N LYS A 197 -20.34 -36.17 -27.99
CA LYS A 197 -21.35 -36.15 -29.05
C LYS A 197 -22.05 -34.79 -29.17
N THR A 198 -22.33 -34.13 -28.04
CA THR A 198 -22.99 -32.82 -28.00
C THR A 198 -22.01 -31.64 -28.18
N GLY A 199 -20.74 -31.90 -28.48
CA GLY A 199 -19.73 -30.86 -28.71
C GLY A 199 -19.35 -30.06 -27.46
N LYS A 200 -19.66 -30.56 -26.26
CA LYS A 200 -19.34 -29.89 -24.99
C LYS A 200 -17.88 -30.07 -24.59
N ILE A 201 -17.27 -31.17 -25.03
CA ILE A 201 -15.85 -31.52 -24.83
C ILE A 201 -15.22 -31.94 -26.16
N SER A 202 -13.91 -31.78 -26.30
CA SER A 202 -13.16 -32.13 -27.52
C SER A 202 -11.92 -32.97 -27.19
N PRO A 203 -11.54 -33.97 -27.99
CA PRO A 203 -10.39 -34.82 -27.71
C PRO A 203 -9.07 -34.02 -27.74
N ILE A 204 -8.13 -34.38 -26.88
CA ILE A 204 -6.78 -33.80 -26.83
C ILE A 204 -5.84 -34.72 -27.62
N LYS A 205 -5.21 -34.20 -28.68
CA LYS A 205 -4.30 -34.96 -29.55
C LYS A 205 -3.19 -35.64 -28.72
N GLY A 206 -2.97 -36.93 -28.97
CA GLY A 206 -1.94 -37.73 -28.30
C GLY A 206 -2.31 -38.21 -26.89
N THR A 207 -3.56 -38.07 -26.45
CA THR A 207 -4.03 -38.56 -25.14
C THR A 207 -5.43 -39.17 -25.23
N GLU A 208 -5.80 -39.99 -24.24
CA GLU A 208 -7.18 -40.52 -24.07
C GLU A 208 -8.13 -39.50 -23.40
N SER A 209 -7.70 -38.26 -23.23
CA SER A 209 -8.43 -37.23 -22.48
C SER A 209 -9.09 -36.20 -23.40
N PHE A 210 -10.09 -35.52 -22.87
CA PHE A 210 -10.88 -34.48 -23.51
C PHE A 210 -10.67 -33.15 -22.78
N GLN A 211 -10.77 -32.06 -23.52
CA GLN A 211 -10.79 -30.70 -22.98
C GLN A 211 -12.21 -30.14 -23.04
N ILE A 212 -12.61 -29.38 -22.03
CA ILE A 212 -13.91 -28.69 -22.04
C ILE A 212 -13.85 -27.53 -23.04
N TYR A 213 -14.87 -27.45 -23.91
CA TYR A 213 -14.99 -26.38 -24.89
C TYR A 213 -15.27 -25.03 -24.21
N TRP A 214 -14.71 -23.94 -24.74
CA TRP A 214 -14.70 -22.64 -24.04
C TRP A 214 -16.11 -22.06 -23.82
N LEU A 215 -17.01 -22.22 -24.79
CA LEU A 215 -18.42 -21.81 -24.68
C LEU A 215 -19.15 -22.60 -23.59
N THR A 216 -18.84 -23.90 -23.46
CA THR A 216 -19.37 -24.74 -22.40
C THR A 216 -18.91 -24.24 -21.03
N VAL A 217 -17.62 -23.89 -20.89
CA VAL A 217 -17.09 -23.33 -19.65
C VAL A 217 -17.85 -22.05 -19.28
N LEU A 218 -17.98 -21.09 -20.21
CA LEU A 218 -18.68 -19.83 -19.96
C LEU A 218 -20.13 -20.04 -19.49
N ARG A 219 -20.88 -20.93 -20.16
CA ARG A 219 -22.26 -21.26 -19.79
C ARG A 219 -22.35 -21.90 -18.40
N SER A 220 -21.34 -22.68 -18.01
CA SER A 220 -21.29 -23.34 -16.70
C SER A 220 -20.84 -22.44 -15.55
N LEU A 221 -20.19 -21.28 -15.81
CA LEU A 221 -19.66 -20.42 -14.75
C LEU A 221 -20.74 -19.94 -13.79
N ASN A 222 -21.85 -19.39 -14.30
CA ASN A 222 -22.90 -18.84 -13.43
C ASN A 222 -23.57 -19.94 -12.58
N PRO A 223 -24.06 -21.07 -13.15
CA PRO A 223 -24.57 -22.19 -12.36
C PRO A 223 -23.58 -22.69 -11.30
N MET A 224 -22.31 -22.89 -11.66
CA MET A 224 -21.28 -23.35 -10.71
C MET A 224 -21.06 -22.33 -9.58
N THR A 225 -21.04 -21.03 -9.87
CA THR A 225 -20.90 -20.00 -8.82
C THR A 225 -22.09 -19.98 -7.87
N GLN A 226 -23.31 -20.20 -8.38
CA GLN A 226 -24.51 -20.31 -7.54
C GLN A 226 -24.48 -21.59 -6.68
N GLY A 227 -24.10 -22.72 -7.28
CA GLY A 227 -23.88 -23.99 -6.56
C GLY A 227 -22.86 -23.86 -5.44
N ASN A 228 -21.73 -23.20 -5.72
CA ASN A 228 -20.69 -22.92 -4.72
C ASN A 228 -21.19 -22.02 -3.58
N LYS A 229 -22.05 -21.03 -3.85
CA LYS A 229 -22.69 -20.21 -2.80
C LYS A 229 -23.59 -21.07 -1.91
N LYS A 230 -24.42 -21.92 -2.50
CA LYS A 230 -25.30 -22.85 -1.76
C LYS A 230 -24.48 -23.85 -0.92
N ALA A 231 -23.44 -24.45 -1.49
CA ALA A 231 -22.55 -25.36 -0.78
C ALA A 231 -21.79 -24.66 0.38
N ALA A 232 -21.36 -23.41 0.19
CA ALA A 232 -20.75 -22.62 1.26
C ALA A 232 -21.70 -22.35 2.42
N ASN A 233 -23.01 -22.19 2.16
CA ASN A 233 -24.01 -22.05 3.21
C ASN A 233 -24.16 -23.34 4.04
N ILE A 234 -24.09 -24.52 3.42
CA ILE A 234 -24.09 -25.81 4.14
C ILE A 234 -22.89 -25.90 5.07
N ILE A 235 -21.70 -25.56 4.58
CA ILE A 235 -20.47 -25.53 5.39
C ILE A 235 -20.63 -24.56 6.56
N LYS A 236 -21.20 -23.37 6.33
CA LYS A 236 -21.47 -22.38 7.39
C LYS A 236 -22.41 -22.94 8.46
N GLN A 237 -23.48 -23.62 8.07
CA GLN A 237 -24.41 -24.28 9.00
C GLN A 237 -23.71 -25.37 9.82
N ARG A 238 -22.94 -26.24 9.17
CA ARG A 238 -22.19 -27.30 9.89
C ARG A 238 -21.16 -26.72 10.86
N ARG A 239 -20.51 -25.61 10.52
CA ARG A 239 -19.62 -24.89 11.47
C ARG A 239 -20.36 -24.32 12.67
N GLN A 240 -21.61 -23.89 12.52
CA GLN A 240 -22.44 -23.44 13.64
C GLN A 240 -22.83 -24.62 14.54
N GLN A 241 -23.28 -25.72 13.94
CA GLN A 241 -23.63 -26.95 14.67
C GLN A 241 -22.42 -27.54 15.41
N ALA A 242 -21.23 -27.48 14.80
CA ALA A 242 -19.98 -27.92 15.42
C ALA A 242 -19.61 -27.16 16.71
N LYS A 243 -20.22 -26.00 17.00
CA LYS A 243 -20.02 -25.29 18.27
C LYS A 243 -20.76 -25.95 19.43
N THR A 244 -21.88 -26.61 19.15
CA THR A 244 -22.73 -27.26 20.15
C THR A 244 -22.56 -28.78 20.15
N ASP A 245 -22.14 -29.36 19.02
CA ASP A 245 -21.89 -30.78 18.87
C ASP A 245 -20.48 -31.03 18.33
N ALA A 246 -19.58 -31.42 19.22
CA ALA A 246 -18.18 -31.69 18.87
C ALA A 246 -18.03 -32.92 17.95
N SER A 247 -19.03 -33.81 17.85
CA SER A 247 -18.96 -35.00 17.00
C SER A 247 -18.93 -34.69 15.50
N ILE A 248 -19.37 -33.48 15.12
CA ILE A 248 -19.36 -32.96 13.74
C ILE A 248 -17.93 -32.60 13.30
N LEU A 249 -17.06 -32.21 14.23
CA LEU A 249 -15.66 -31.93 13.93
C LEU A 249 -14.89 -33.24 13.79
N LYS A 250 -14.39 -33.49 12.58
CA LYS A 250 -13.50 -34.61 12.31
C LYS A 250 -12.08 -34.13 12.17
N GLU A 251 -11.18 -34.81 12.87
CA GLU A 251 -9.76 -34.62 12.65
C GLU A 251 -9.39 -35.20 11.28
N ILE A 252 -8.70 -34.39 10.48
CA ILE A 252 -8.21 -34.80 9.16
C ILE A 252 -6.82 -35.39 9.33
N PRO A 253 -6.56 -36.66 8.99
CA PRO A 253 -5.22 -37.26 8.98
C PRO A 253 -4.19 -36.40 8.25
N ILE A 254 -2.93 -36.48 8.70
CA ILE A 254 -1.85 -35.64 8.14
C ILE A 254 -1.60 -36.02 6.68
N GLU A 255 -1.75 -37.29 6.35
CA GLU A 255 -1.62 -37.86 5.00
C GLU A 255 -2.56 -37.11 4.05
N LEU A 256 -3.84 -36.98 4.38
CA LEU A 256 -4.82 -36.25 3.58
C LEU A 256 -4.52 -34.76 3.44
N GLU A 257 -3.94 -34.13 4.46
CA GLU A 257 -3.52 -32.73 4.39
C GLU A 257 -2.36 -32.53 3.41
N VAL A 258 -1.37 -33.43 3.46
CA VAL A 258 -0.21 -33.43 2.53
C VAL A 258 -0.67 -33.70 1.10
N GLU A 259 -1.57 -34.67 0.90
CA GLU A 259 -2.17 -34.98 -0.39
C GLU A 259 -2.95 -33.77 -0.94
N GLY A 260 -3.81 -33.16 -0.13
CA GLY A 260 -4.55 -31.96 -0.50
C GLY A 260 -3.64 -30.79 -0.85
N PHE A 261 -2.51 -30.63 -0.14
CA PHE A 261 -1.51 -29.60 -0.43
C PHE A 261 -0.86 -29.80 -1.79
N LYS A 262 -0.37 -31.02 -2.09
CA LYS A 262 0.24 -31.36 -3.38
C LYS A 262 -0.76 -31.18 -4.53
N GLN A 263 -2.01 -31.58 -4.32
CA GLN A 263 -3.07 -31.41 -5.30
C GLN A 263 -3.35 -29.93 -5.59
N MET A 264 -3.41 -29.09 -4.55
CA MET A 264 -3.62 -27.65 -4.72
C MET A 264 -2.45 -26.99 -5.45
N GLN A 265 -1.20 -27.37 -5.12
CA GLN A 265 -0.02 -26.91 -5.85
C GLN A 265 -0.07 -27.30 -7.34
N TYR A 266 -0.38 -28.56 -7.65
CA TYR A 266 -0.53 -29.03 -9.04
C TYR A 266 -1.63 -28.29 -9.80
N THR A 267 -2.70 -27.93 -9.08
CA THR A 267 -3.81 -27.17 -9.66
C THR A 267 -3.37 -25.74 -10.00
N GLU A 268 -2.58 -25.11 -9.13
CA GLU A 268 -2.04 -23.75 -9.30
C GLU A 268 -1.00 -23.62 -10.43
N THR A 269 -0.13 -24.62 -10.61
CA THR A 269 0.97 -24.56 -11.59
C THR A 269 0.46 -24.51 -13.04
N GLY A 270 0.98 -23.62 -13.89
CA GLY A 270 0.56 -23.56 -15.30
C GLY A 270 -0.91 -23.22 -15.57
N LEU A 271 -1.65 -22.64 -14.61
CA LEU A 271 -3.05 -22.19 -14.79
C LEU A 271 -3.27 -21.29 -16.01
N VAL A 272 -2.28 -20.44 -16.27
CA VAL A 272 -2.33 -19.44 -17.34
C VAL A 272 -1.46 -19.94 -18.48
N GLY A 273 -2.07 -20.50 -19.53
CA GLY A 273 -1.33 -21.00 -20.70
C GLY A 273 -0.69 -19.88 -21.53
N LYS A 274 0.35 -20.19 -22.33
CA LYS A 274 1.13 -19.19 -23.10
C LYS A 274 0.26 -18.22 -23.93
N LYS A 275 -0.68 -18.74 -24.73
CA LYS A 275 -1.58 -17.91 -25.56
C LYS A 275 -2.47 -16.99 -24.73
N PHE A 276 -2.98 -17.49 -23.60
CA PHE A 276 -3.84 -16.71 -22.73
C PHE A 276 -3.06 -15.64 -21.97
N ARG A 277 -1.80 -15.89 -21.59
CA ARG A 277 -0.91 -14.86 -21.01
C ARG A 277 -0.77 -13.65 -21.93
N THR A 278 -0.64 -13.86 -23.23
CA THR A 278 -0.55 -12.77 -24.22
C THR A 278 -1.82 -11.93 -24.22
N TRP A 279 -3.00 -12.56 -24.26
CA TRP A 279 -4.28 -11.84 -24.20
C TRP A 279 -4.51 -11.14 -22.85
N LEU A 280 -4.12 -11.77 -21.74
CA LEU A 280 -4.18 -11.17 -20.41
C LEU A 280 -3.27 -9.93 -20.34
N LEU A 281 -2.05 -10.02 -20.86
CA LEU A 281 -1.12 -8.90 -20.94
C LEU A 281 -1.73 -7.77 -21.77
N LEU A 282 -2.18 -8.04 -22.99
CA LEU A 282 -2.79 -7.03 -23.87
C LEU A 282 -4.03 -6.38 -23.26
N GLY A 283 -4.93 -7.18 -22.68
CA GLY A 283 -6.14 -6.68 -22.02
C GLY A 283 -5.82 -5.83 -20.78
N SER A 284 -4.86 -6.28 -19.96
CA SER A 284 -4.42 -5.54 -18.77
C SER A 284 -3.69 -4.24 -19.14
N LEU A 285 -2.89 -4.25 -20.21
CA LEU A 285 -2.22 -3.08 -20.77
C LEU A 285 -3.23 -2.06 -21.32
N GLY A 286 -4.28 -2.51 -22.00
CA GLY A 286 -5.35 -1.62 -22.49
C GLY A 286 -6.07 -0.90 -21.35
N LEU A 287 -6.44 -1.64 -20.29
CA LEU A 287 -7.03 -1.05 -19.07
C LEU A 287 -6.06 -0.10 -18.37
N PHE A 288 -4.78 -0.43 -18.35
CA PHE A 288 -3.74 0.41 -17.80
C PHE A 288 -3.58 1.72 -18.58
N ILE A 289 -3.50 1.66 -19.92
CA ILE A 289 -3.45 2.86 -20.77
C ILE A 289 -4.67 3.76 -20.48
N ALA A 290 -5.87 3.19 -20.49
CA ALA A 290 -7.11 3.92 -20.21
C ALA A 290 -7.12 4.59 -18.81
N SER A 291 -6.37 4.04 -17.85
CA SER A 291 -6.26 4.60 -16.50
C SER A 291 -5.38 5.86 -16.40
N TYR A 292 -4.48 6.08 -17.37
CA TYR A 292 -3.51 7.19 -17.36
C TYR A 292 -3.77 8.27 -18.42
N THR A 293 -4.62 8.02 -19.42
CA THR A 293 -4.95 9.00 -20.47
C THR A 293 -5.60 10.28 -19.94
N SER A 294 -6.19 10.25 -18.75
CA SER A 294 -6.74 11.44 -18.08
C SER A 294 -5.71 12.24 -17.27
N PHE A 295 -4.51 11.69 -17.06
CA PHE A 295 -3.47 12.28 -16.18
C PHE A 295 -2.19 12.66 -16.92
N LEU A 296 -1.91 12.01 -18.05
CA LEU A 296 -0.67 12.15 -18.82
C LEU A 296 -0.98 12.44 -20.29
N THR A 297 -0.09 13.16 -20.96
CA THR A 297 -0.19 13.36 -22.42
C THR A 297 0.00 12.02 -23.15
N PRO A 298 -0.52 11.86 -24.39
CA PRO A 298 -0.32 10.63 -25.16
C PRO A 298 1.15 10.23 -25.30
N GLN A 299 2.05 11.20 -25.50
CA GLN A 299 3.49 10.97 -25.55
C GLN A 299 4.02 10.46 -24.21
N SER A 300 3.67 11.13 -23.11
CA SER A 300 4.08 10.73 -21.75
C SER A 300 3.61 9.32 -21.40
N VAL A 301 2.39 8.93 -21.82
CA VAL A 301 1.87 7.56 -21.63
C VAL A 301 2.72 6.56 -22.39
N VAL A 302 3.10 6.84 -23.64
CA VAL A 302 3.96 5.95 -24.44
C VAL A 302 5.34 5.80 -23.80
N ILE A 303 5.96 6.91 -23.38
CA ILE A 303 7.27 6.89 -22.69
C ILE A 303 7.18 6.10 -21.39
N PHE A 304 6.17 6.38 -20.56
CA PHE A 304 5.96 5.69 -19.29
C PHE A 304 5.80 4.18 -19.49
N ILE A 305 5.02 3.76 -20.48
CA ILE A 305 4.85 2.34 -20.82
C ILE A 305 6.16 1.71 -21.29
N ALA A 306 6.92 2.39 -22.14
CA ALA A 306 8.22 1.90 -22.61
C ALA A 306 9.20 1.70 -21.45
N VAL A 307 9.27 2.67 -20.53
CA VAL A 307 10.10 2.59 -19.32
C VAL A 307 9.64 1.47 -18.39
N LEU A 308 8.33 1.30 -18.24
CA LEU A 308 7.76 0.24 -17.41
C LEU A 308 8.03 -1.15 -18.02
N PHE A 309 7.91 -1.30 -19.34
CA PHE A 309 8.31 -2.53 -20.04
C PHE A 309 9.81 -2.81 -19.89
N PHE A 310 10.65 -1.79 -19.90
CA PHE A 310 12.08 -1.96 -19.68
C PHE A 310 12.37 -2.47 -18.25
N HIS A 311 11.72 -1.87 -17.25
CA HIS A 311 11.77 -2.31 -15.86
C HIS A 311 11.29 -3.76 -15.69
N GLU A 312 10.09 -4.10 -16.15
CA GLU A 312 9.56 -5.46 -16.02
C GLU A 312 10.28 -6.48 -16.90
N GLY A 313 10.80 -6.04 -18.03
CA GLY A 313 11.66 -6.83 -18.90
C GLY A 313 12.91 -7.31 -18.16
N GLY A 314 13.47 -6.45 -17.29
CA GLY A 314 14.57 -6.80 -16.39
C GLY A 314 14.22 -7.96 -15.45
N HIS A 315 13.07 -7.87 -14.75
CA HIS A 315 12.58 -8.96 -13.90
C HIS A 315 12.37 -10.26 -14.68
N LEU A 316 11.70 -10.19 -15.84
CA LEU A 316 11.42 -11.35 -16.68
C LEU A 316 12.69 -12.03 -17.21
N LEU A 317 13.69 -11.24 -17.62
CA LEU A 317 14.97 -11.76 -18.09
C LEU A 317 15.69 -12.49 -16.96
N ALA A 318 15.78 -11.89 -15.78
CA ALA A 318 16.40 -12.50 -14.62
C ALA A 318 15.68 -13.79 -14.20
N MET A 319 14.35 -13.79 -14.18
CA MET A 319 13.54 -14.98 -13.91
C MET A 319 13.87 -16.13 -14.88
N LYS A 320 13.94 -15.85 -16.19
CA LYS A 320 14.32 -16.85 -17.20
C LYS A 320 15.74 -17.38 -16.99
N LEU A 321 16.71 -16.50 -16.72
CA LEU A 321 18.10 -16.87 -16.47
C LEU A 321 18.25 -17.80 -15.25
N PHE A 322 17.45 -17.58 -14.19
CA PHE A 322 17.45 -18.43 -13.01
C PHE A 322 16.51 -19.65 -13.09
N GLY A 323 15.95 -19.95 -14.26
CA GLY A 323 15.13 -21.14 -14.49
C GLY A 323 13.73 -21.09 -13.86
N TYR A 324 13.20 -19.90 -13.60
CA TYR A 324 11.81 -19.76 -13.17
C TYR A 324 10.86 -20.17 -14.30
N ARG A 325 9.77 -20.81 -13.92
CA ARG A 325 8.70 -21.22 -14.82
C ARG A 325 7.51 -20.29 -14.67
N ASP A 326 6.59 -20.39 -15.61
CA ASP A 326 5.33 -19.66 -15.56
C ASP A 326 5.43 -18.13 -15.48
N THR A 327 6.49 -17.55 -16.06
CA THR A 327 6.68 -16.10 -16.11
C THR A 327 5.52 -15.39 -16.83
N SER A 328 4.99 -14.35 -16.21
CA SER A 328 3.95 -13.49 -16.78
C SER A 328 4.06 -12.07 -16.24
N VAL A 329 3.61 -11.09 -17.02
CA VAL A 329 3.47 -9.68 -16.61
C VAL A 329 2.00 -9.32 -16.68
N LEU A 330 1.53 -8.67 -15.63
CA LEU A 330 0.17 -8.14 -15.54
C LEU A 330 0.25 -6.64 -15.27
N PHE A 331 -0.37 -5.83 -16.12
CA PHE A 331 -0.52 -4.40 -15.85
C PHE A 331 -1.71 -4.17 -14.92
N VAL A 332 -1.46 -3.49 -13.80
CA VAL A 332 -2.49 -3.15 -12.82
C VAL A 332 -2.85 -1.68 -13.01
N PRO A 333 -4.11 -1.38 -13.40
CA PRO A 333 -4.55 0.00 -13.60
C PRO A 333 -4.16 0.91 -12.43
N PHE A 334 -3.67 2.11 -12.74
CA PHE A 334 -3.25 3.15 -11.78
C PHE A 334 -2.06 2.80 -10.86
N LEU A 335 -1.47 1.60 -10.97
CA LEU A 335 -0.43 1.13 -10.06
C LEU A 335 0.90 0.92 -10.77
N GLY A 336 0.91 0.11 -11.83
CA GLY A 336 2.13 -0.26 -12.52
C GLY A 336 1.94 -1.60 -13.23
N ALA A 337 3.00 -2.37 -13.38
CA ALA A 337 2.87 -3.78 -13.73
C ALA A 337 3.45 -4.65 -12.62
N LEU A 338 3.21 -5.95 -12.76
CA LEU A 338 3.66 -6.96 -11.84
C LEU A 338 4.18 -8.15 -12.65
N ALA A 339 5.48 -8.40 -12.57
CA ALA A 339 6.05 -9.66 -13.01
C ALA A 339 5.79 -10.77 -11.96
N THR A 340 5.27 -11.90 -12.40
CA THR A 340 5.05 -13.08 -11.57
C THR A 340 5.70 -14.30 -12.21
N ALA A 341 6.25 -15.18 -11.38
CA ALA A 341 6.84 -16.44 -11.81
C ALA A 341 6.86 -17.46 -10.67
N HIS A 342 7.11 -18.72 -11.00
CA HIS A 342 7.09 -19.82 -10.06
C HIS A 342 8.41 -20.60 -10.08
N LYS A 343 8.94 -20.85 -8.87
CA LYS A 343 10.09 -21.70 -8.60
C LYS A 343 10.04 -22.15 -7.14
N ASP A 344 10.06 -23.47 -6.91
CA ASP A 344 9.86 -24.06 -5.58
C ASP A 344 11.10 -23.92 -4.66
N ASP A 345 12.29 -23.86 -5.24
CA ASP A 345 13.59 -23.89 -4.55
C ASP A 345 14.36 -22.56 -4.67
N ALA A 346 13.66 -21.46 -4.96
CA ALA A 346 14.26 -20.15 -5.18
C ALA A 346 15.16 -19.70 -4.00
N THR A 347 16.45 -19.49 -4.28
CA THR A 347 17.42 -19.06 -3.25
C THR A 347 17.28 -17.57 -2.94
N LEU A 348 17.77 -17.17 -1.75
CA LEU A 348 17.80 -15.76 -1.35
C LEU A 348 18.53 -14.88 -2.39
N SER A 349 19.67 -15.33 -2.91
CA SER A 349 20.42 -14.57 -3.93
C SER A 349 19.66 -14.45 -5.26
N GLN A 350 18.94 -15.51 -5.68
CA GLN A 350 18.14 -15.45 -6.91
C GLN A 350 17.00 -14.43 -6.79
N LYS A 351 16.30 -14.43 -5.65
CA LYS A 351 15.23 -13.45 -5.38
C LYS A 351 15.78 -12.03 -5.36
N PHE A 352 16.92 -11.82 -4.69
CA PHE A 352 17.62 -10.53 -4.66
C PHE A 352 17.92 -10.00 -6.07
N TRP A 353 18.59 -10.80 -6.90
CA TRP A 353 18.98 -10.37 -8.24
C TRP A 353 17.77 -10.16 -9.14
N ILE A 354 16.71 -10.95 -8.99
CA ILE A 354 15.46 -10.71 -9.72
C ILE A 354 14.85 -9.37 -9.32
N SER A 355 14.72 -9.07 -8.02
CA SER A 355 14.17 -7.79 -7.55
C SER A 355 15.04 -6.60 -7.94
N LEU A 356 16.37 -6.77 -8.05
CA LEU A 356 17.28 -5.70 -8.48
C LEU A 356 17.30 -5.50 -10.00
N ALA A 357 17.04 -6.55 -10.78
CA ALA A 357 17.15 -6.53 -12.25
C ALA A 357 16.12 -5.64 -12.95
N GLY A 358 14.99 -5.35 -12.31
CA GLY A 358 14.04 -4.36 -12.82
C GLY A 358 14.57 -2.93 -12.67
N PRO A 359 14.82 -2.45 -11.45
CA PRO A 359 15.20 -1.06 -11.21
C PRO A 359 16.61 -0.69 -11.69
N LEU A 360 17.61 -1.55 -11.46
CA LEU A 360 19.02 -1.16 -11.65
C LEU A 360 19.38 -0.74 -13.09
N PRO A 361 19.02 -1.50 -14.15
CA PRO A 361 19.37 -1.11 -15.52
C PRO A 361 18.71 0.22 -15.94
N GLY A 362 17.45 0.41 -15.56
CA GLY A 362 16.71 1.62 -15.88
C GLY A 362 17.28 2.85 -15.16
N LEU A 363 17.70 2.68 -13.90
CA LEU A 363 18.35 3.73 -13.13
C LEU A 363 19.70 4.15 -13.74
N ILE A 364 20.55 3.18 -14.13
CA ILE A 364 21.84 3.45 -14.80
C ILE A 364 21.61 4.21 -16.11
N LEU A 365 20.68 3.73 -16.95
CA LEU A 365 20.37 4.36 -18.23
C LEU A 365 19.81 5.77 -18.04
N GLY A 366 18.87 5.96 -17.11
CA GLY A 366 18.28 7.26 -16.82
C GLY A 366 19.32 8.27 -16.33
N ILE A 367 20.16 7.90 -15.37
CA ILE A 367 21.23 8.79 -14.88
C ILE A 367 22.21 9.12 -16.01
N GLY A 368 22.62 8.14 -16.81
CA GLY A 368 23.50 8.36 -17.96
C GLY A 368 22.91 9.36 -18.96
N LEU A 369 21.63 9.20 -19.32
CA LEU A 369 20.93 10.15 -20.19
C LEU A 369 20.81 11.54 -19.57
N ALA A 370 20.55 11.65 -18.26
CA ALA A 370 20.44 12.93 -17.58
C ALA A 370 21.77 13.71 -17.53
N ILE A 371 22.90 13.00 -17.44
CA ILE A 371 24.24 13.59 -17.48
C ILE A 371 24.59 14.07 -18.89
N VAL A 372 24.26 13.28 -19.92
CA VAL A 372 24.58 13.61 -21.33
C VAL A 372 23.64 14.67 -21.90
N ALA A 373 22.37 14.70 -21.49
CA ALA A 373 21.36 15.65 -21.93
C ALA A 373 20.84 16.52 -20.77
N PRO A 374 21.68 17.42 -20.21
CA PRO A 374 21.30 18.28 -19.10
C PRO A 374 20.26 19.34 -19.50
N LEU A 375 19.62 19.98 -18.52
CA LEU A 375 18.65 21.06 -18.77
C LEU A 375 19.26 22.18 -19.62
N GLY A 376 18.62 22.53 -20.74
CA GLY A 376 19.04 23.59 -21.66
C GLY A 376 19.98 23.17 -22.80
N SER A 377 20.28 21.88 -22.96
CA SER A 377 21.28 21.36 -23.92
C SER A 377 20.79 21.15 -25.37
N GLY A 378 19.57 21.60 -25.71
CA GLY A 378 19.03 21.48 -27.09
C GLY A 378 18.57 20.07 -27.50
N TYR A 379 18.59 19.09 -26.60
CA TYR A 379 18.05 17.76 -26.86
C TYR A 379 16.51 17.76 -26.92
N PRO A 380 15.89 16.85 -27.70
CA PRO A 380 14.43 16.73 -27.76
C PRO A 380 13.81 16.45 -26.39
N ASP A 381 12.66 17.07 -26.11
CA ASP A 381 11.97 16.97 -24.82
C ASP A 381 11.66 15.53 -24.40
N TRP A 382 11.36 14.65 -25.36
CA TRP A 382 11.07 13.24 -25.10
C TRP A 382 12.26 12.47 -24.50
N VAL A 383 13.50 12.84 -24.84
CA VAL A 383 14.72 12.21 -24.30
C VAL A 383 14.86 12.54 -22.82
N ARG A 384 14.64 13.83 -22.48
CA ARG A 384 14.66 14.31 -21.10
C ARG A 384 13.54 13.71 -20.28
N GLU A 385 12.34 13.64 -20.84
CA GLU A 385 11.18 13.01 -20.21
C GLU A 385 11.44 11.51 -19.94
N THR A 386 12.02 10.79 -20.91
CA THR A 386 12.42 9.38 -20.76
C THR A 386 13.46 9.22 -19.66
N SER A 387 14.48 10.07 -19.65
CA SER A 387 15.55 10.08 -18.65
C SER A 387 15.01 10.24 -17.23
N TRP A 388 14.18 11.27 -16.99
CA TRP A 388 13.57 11.50 -15.68
C TRP A 388 12.57 10.42 -15.29
N THR A 389 11.82 9.88 -16.25
CA THR A 389 10.89 8.77 -15.98
C THR A 389 11.64 7.51 -15.57
N LEU A 390 12.76 7.18 -16.24
CA LEU A 390 13.66 6.09 -15.87
C LEU A 390 14.22 6.30 -14.46
N ILE A 391 14.74 7.49 -14.16
CA ILE A 391 15.26 7.79 -12.83
C ILE A 391 14.16 7.63 -11.78
N PHE A 392 13.02 8.29 -11.96
CA PHE A 392 11.95 8.34 -10.98
C PHE A 392 11.36 6.96 -10.70
N LEU A 393 10.93 6.25 -11.75
CA LEU A 393 10.29 4.94 -11.61
C LEU A 393 11.23 3.95 -10.92
N ASN A 394 12.47 3.88 -11.35
CA ASN A 394 13.41 2.88 -10.85
C ASN A 394 13.95 3.22 -9.46
N LEU A 395 14.23 4.50 -9.17
CA LEU A 395 14.66 4.92 -7.83
C LEU A 395 13.52 4.79 -6.81
N PHE A 396 12.28 5.13 -7.21
CA PHE A 396 11.10 4.93 -6.38
C PHE A 396 10.91 3.44 -6.04
N ASN A 397 10.96 2.55 -7.04
CA ASN A 397 10.86 1.11 -6.81
C ASN A 397 12.01 0.56 -5.96
N LEU A 398 13.18 1.21 -5.94
CA LEU A 398 14.32 0.79 -5.12
C LEU A 398 14.25 1.27 -3.66
N LEU A 399 13.28 2.12 -3.29
CA LEU A 399 13.09 2.55 -1.90
C LEU A 399 12.75 1.36 -0.99
N PRO A 400 13.23 1.35 0.27
CA PRO A 400 12.97 0.29 1.24
C PRO A 400 11.55 0.43 1.82
N VAL A 401 10.52 0.39 0.97
CA VAL A 401 9.11 0.55 1.33
C VAL A 401 8.32 -0.63 0.76
N TYR A 402 7.72 -1.45 1.61
CA TYR A 402 6.88 -2.57 1.14
C TYR A 402 5.61 -2.01 0.45
N PRO A 403 5.24 -2.48 -0.76
CA PRO A 403 5.69 -3.70 -1.45
C PRO A 403 6.63 -3.46 -2.65
N LEU A 404 7.24 -2.28 -2.76
CA LEU A 404 8.18 -1.93 -3.84
C LEU A 404 9.38 -2.91 -3.87
N ASP A 405 10.11 -2.99 -4.98
CA ASP A 405 11.23 -3.94 -5.13
C ASP A 405 12.29 -3.79 -4.04
N GLY A 406 12.67 -2.54 -3.71
CA GLY A 406 13.57 -2.24 -2.61
C GLY A 406 13.00 -2.64 -1.25
N GLY A 407 11.68 -2.52 -1.07
CA GLY A 407 10.97 -3.05 0.08
C GLY A 407 11.02 -4.58 0.15
N GLN A 408 10.87 -5.27 -0.98
CA GLN A 408 11.00 -6.73 -1.05
C GLN A 408 12.44 -7.18 -0.77
N ILE A 409 13.43 -6.46 -1.28
CA ILE A 409 14.86 -6.68 -0.99
C ILE A 409 15.14 -6.48 0.50
N ALA A 410 14.66 -5.37 1.09
CA ALA A 410 14.81 -5.08 2.50
C ALA A 410 14.14 -6.15 3.39
N ASP A 411 12.91 -6.56 3.06
CA ASP A 411 12.20 -7.65 3.74
C ASP A 411 12.99 -8.96 3.66
N LEU A 412 13.46 -9.32 2.47
CA LEU A 412 14.25 -10.53 2.25
C LEU A 412 15.55 -10.55 3.07
N LEU A 413 16.29 -9.45 3.09
CA LEU A 413 17.63 -9.38 3.69
C LEU A 413 17.59 -9.16 5.21
N LEU A 414 16.75 -8.22 5.68
CA LEU A 414 16.74 -7.75 7.07
C LEU A 414 15.65 -8.42 7.90
N PHE A 415 14.43 -8.55 7.36
CA PHE A 415 13.25 -8.82 8.17
C PHE A 415 12.73 -10.26 8.10
N SER A 416 13.05 -11.01 7.04
CA SER A 416 12.60 -12.40 6.82
C SER A 416 12.98 -13.35 7.97
N ARG A 417 14.06 -13.05 8.70
CA ARG A 417 14.53 -13.83 9.85
C ARG A 417 13.73 -13.56 11.14
N PHE A 418 13.09 -12.39 11.21
CA PHE A 418 12.40 -11.89 12.40
C PHE A 418 10.93 -11.62 12.06
N PRO A 419 10.04 -12.61 12.25
CA PRO A 419 8.70 -12.56 11.67
C PRO A 419 7.88 -11.32 12.08
N TYR A 420 8.02 -10.84 13.32
CA TYR A 420 7.33 -9.64 13.80
C TYR A 420 7.91 -8.33 13.25
N ILE A 421 9.22 -8.26 13.05
CA ILE A 421 9.87 -7.08 12.48
C ILE A 421 9.43 -6.92 11.02
N GLY A 422 9.29 -8.02 10.27
CA GLY A 422 8.72 -7.98 8.91
C GLY A 422 7.29 -7.46 8.87
N VAL A 423 6.47 -7.77 9.89
CA VAL A 423 5.12 -7.20 9.98
C VAL A 423 5.15 -5.70 10.30
N LEU A 424 5.99 -5.28 11.25
CA LEU A 424 6.18 -3.85 11.55
C LEU A 424 6.65 -3.09 10.31
N PHE A 425 7.57 -3.65 9.54
CA PHE A 425 8.03 -3.05 8.29
C PHE A 425 6.89 -2.85 7.28
N LYS A 426 5.98 -3.81 7.15
CA LYS A 426 4.77 -3.67 6.31
C LYS A 426 3.83 -2.59 6.84
N VAL A 427 3.65 -2.49 8.16
CA VAL A 427 2.86 -1.41 8.80
C VAL A 427 3.46 -0.04 8.47
N PHE A 428 4.77 0.13 8.62
CA PHE A 428 5.47 1.35 8.24
C PHE A 428 5.31 1.65 6.75
N GLY A 429 5.42 0.64 5.89
CA GLY A 429 5.18 0.79 4.45
C GLY A 429 3.78 1.33 4.14
N VAL A 430 2.75 0.79 4.79
CA VAL A 430 1.36 1.29 4.67
C VAL A 430 1.23 2.73 5.15
N ILE A 431 1.87 3.10 6.26
CA ILE A 431 1.85 4.47 6.79
C ILE A 431 2.50 5.43 5.79
N ILE A 432 3.69 5.11 5.28
CA ILE A 432 4.42 5.92 4.30
C ILE A 432 3.60 6.07 3.01
N LEU A 433 3.08 4.97 2.46
CA LEU A 433 2.23 5.00 1.26
C LEU A 433 0.92 5.75 1.50
N GLY A 434 0.36 5.66 2.71
CA GLY A 434 -0.83 6.41 3.12
C GLY A 434 -0.58 7.92 3.14
N PHE A 435 0.57 8.36 3.69
CA PHE A 435 0.97 9.77 3.68
C PHE A 435 1.26 10.26 2.25
N LEU A 436 2.01 9.50 1.46
CA LEU A 436 2.26 9.80 0.04
C LEU A 436 0.97 9.81 -0.80
N GLY A 437 -0.04 9.06 -0.36
CA GLY A 437 -1.34 8.92 -1.02
C GLY A 437 -2.43 9.84 -0.50
N LYS A 438 -2.17 10.73 0.48
CA LYS A 438 -3.19 11.57 1.12
C LYS A 438 -4.05 12.34 0.10
N ASP A 439 -3.40 12.93 -0.90
CA ASP A 439 -4.06 13.72 -1.95
C ASP A 439 -4.25 12.91 -3.25
N ARG A 440 -3.94 11.61 -3.23
CA ARG A 440 -4.01 10.71 -4.38
C ARG A 440 -4.83 9.46 -4.05
N PRO A 441 -6.14 9.43 -4.41
CA PRO A 441 -7.07 8.37 -3.99
C PRO A 441 -6.56 6.94 -4.26
N MET A 442 -5.84 6.73 -5.37
CA MET A 442 -5.35 5.40 -5.75
C MET A 442 -4.18 4.91 -4.90
N MET A 443 -3.24 5.80 -4.53
CA MET A 443 -2.14 5.44 -3.63
C MET A 443 -2.67 5.14 -2.22
N PHE A 444 -3.66 5.91 -1.75
CA PHE A 444 -4.35 5.64 -0.49
C PHE A 444 -5.09 4.29 -0.52
N LEU A 445 -5.79 3.99 -1.60
CA LEU A 445 -6.49 2.72 -1.80
C LEU A 445 -5.53 1.53 -1.85
N PHE A 446 -4.37 1.70 -2.48
CA PHE A 446 -3.30 0.71 -2.50
C PHE A 446 -2.74 0.45 -1.10
N ALA A 447 -2.47 1.50 -0.34
CA ALA A 447 -2.08 1.39 1.07
C ALA A 447 -3.14 0.63 1.88
N MET A 448 -4.43 0.90 1.65
CA MET A 448 -5.55 0.20 2.30
C MET A 448 -5.58 -1.30 1.94
N LEU A 449 -5.38 -1.68 0.68
CA LEU A 449 -5.32 -3.08 0.26
C LEU A 449 -4.19 -3.84 0.97
N ILE A 450 -3.02 -3.22 1.11
CA ILE A 450 -1.90 -3.79 1.87
C ILE A 450 -2.25 -3.86 3.36
N ALA A 451 -2.91 -2.84 3.91
CA ALA A 451 -3.33 -2.79 5.30
C ALA A 451 -4.26 -3.96 5.67
N MET A 452 -5.17 -4.34 4.78
CA MET A 452 -6.06 -5.50 4.97
C MET A 452 -5.29 -6.83 5.14
N GLY A 453 -4.06 -6.92 4.64
CA GLY A 453 -3.17 -8.08 4.78
C GLY A 453 -2.39 -8.14 6.10
N ILE A 454 -2.32 -7.04 6.86
CA ILE A 454 -1.52 -6.95 8.10
C ILE A 454 -1.98 -7.94 9.18
N PRO A 455 -3.29 -8.10 9.50
CA PRO A 455 -3.73 -9.05 10.52
C PRO A 455 -3.33 -10.50 10.20
N ASN A 456 -3.41 -10.90 8.93
CA ASN A 456 -2.96 -12.21 8.49
C ASN A 456 -1.44 -12.35 8.60
N SER A 457 -0.70 -11.28 8.31
CA SER A 457 0.76 -11.26 8.46
C SER A 457 1.20 -11.44 9.92
N PHE A 458 0.51 -10.80 10.88
CA PHE A 458 0.73 -11.03 12.32
C PHE A 458 0.47 -12.48 12.73
N ARG A 459 -0.63 -13.07 12.26
CA ARG A 459 -0.94 -14.49 12.55
C ARG A 459 0.14 -15.41 11.98
N SER A 460 0.56 -15.21 10.73
CA SER A 460 1.63 -15.99 10.11
C SER A 460 2.96 -15.81 10.83
N ALA A 461 3.28 -14.58 11.28
CA ALA A 461 4.51 -14.30 12.02
C ALA A 461 4.55 -15.03 13.38
N LYS A 462 3.45 -15.03 14.12
CA LYS A 462 3.30 -15.77 15.39
C LYS A 462 3.52 -17.27 15.19
N ILE A 463 2.95 -17.84 14.13
CA ILE A 463 3.09 -19.27 13.81
C ILE A 463 4.54 -19.57 13.40
N ASN A 464 5.12 -18.77 12.51
CA ASN A 464 6.48 -18.98 12.03
C ASN A 464 7.52 -18.88 13.15
N GLN A 465 7.41 -17.91 14.06
CA GLN A 465 8.36 -17.80 15.18
C GLN A 465 8.37 -19.07 16.04
N LYS A 466 7.18 -19.58 16.39
CA LYS A 466 7.07 -20.82 17.18
C LYS A 466 7.55 -22.03 16.37
N PHE A 467 7.19 -22.11 15.10
CA PHE A 467 7.60 -23.18 14.19
C PHE A 467 9.13 -23.26 14.04
N GLN A 468 9.80 -22.12 13.86
CA GLN A 468 11.27 -22.06 13.75
C GLN A 468 11.96 -22.50 15.04
N LYS A 469 11.36 -22.21 16.22
CA LYS A 469 11.87 -22.71 17.50
C LYS A 469 11.75 -24.24 17.56
N GLU A 470 10.59 -24.78 17.19
CA GLU A 470 10.35 -26.22 17.17
C GLU A 470 11.28 -26.94 16.20
N LEU A 471 11.45 -26.41 14.99
CA LEU A 471 12.30 -26.98 13.95
C LEU A 471 13.77 -27.05 14.37
N ARG A 472 14.24 -26.11 15.20
CA ARG A 472 15.61 -26.14 15.75
C ARG A 472 15.78 -27.18 16.85
N LEU A 473 14.75 -27.42 17.64
CA LEU A 473 14.76 -28.41 18.72
C LEU A 473 14.60 -29.83 18.16
N ASN A 474 13.71 -30.00 17.18
CA ASN A 474 13.30 -31.27 16.61
C ASN A 474 13.39 -31.23 15.07
N PRO A 475 14.60 -31.23 14.47
CA PRO A 475 14.74 -31.21 13.02
C PRO A 475 14.21 -32.53 12.41
N PRO A 476 13.44 -32.48 11.31
CA PRO A 476 12.95 -33.69 10.66
C PRO A 476 14.11 -34.50 10.06
N ILE A 477 14.04 -35.82 10.23
CA ILE A 477 15.08 -36.78 9.82
C ILE A 477 15.28 -36.78 8.29
N TYR A 478 14.22 -36.53 7.51
CA TYR A 478 14.27 -36.45 6.05
C TYR A 478 13.58 -35.17 5.54
N GLN A 479 14.19 -34.52 4.53
CA GLN A 479 13.66 -33.27 3.96
C GLN A 479 12.29 -33.45 3.29
N ASP A 480 12.01 -34.64 2.73
CA ASP A 480 10.73 -34.96 2.09
C ASP A 480 9.54 -35.01 3.07
N ASN A 481 9.82 -35.07 4.38
CA ASN A 481 8.81 -35.06 5.44
C ASN A 481 8.57 -33.67 6.06
N ILE A 482 9.09 -32.60 5.46
CA ILE A 482 8.84 -31.24 5.94
C ILE A 482 7.34 -30.89 5.97
N LEU A 483 6.59 -31.33 4.95
CA LEU A 483 5.15 -31.11 4.87
C LEU A 483 4.41 -31.82 6.01
N HIS A 484 4.74 -33.10 6.25
CA HIS A 484 4.21 -33.87 7.37
C HIS A 484 4.50 -33.18 8.71
N PHE A 485 5.73 -32.71 8.90
CA PHE A 485 6.13 -31.99 10.11
C PHE A 485 5.35 -30.68 10.29
N ILE A 486 5.22 -29.86 9.24
CA ILE A 486 4.48 -28.59 9.30
C ILE A 486 3.00 -28.85 9.64
N PHE A 487 2.34 -29.81 8.99
CA PHE A 487 0.94 -30.12 9.28
C PHE A 487 0.74 -30.68 10.68
N LYS A 488 1.63 -31.58 11.14
CA LYS A 488 1.64 -32.06 12.53
C LYS A 488 1.73 -30.90 13.51
N TYR A 489 2.63 -29.96 13.25
CA TYR A 489 2.86 -28.80 14.10
C TYR A 489 1.67 -27.84 14.12
N LEU A 490 1.07 -27.54 12.96
CA LEU A 490 -0.12 -26.69 12.87
C LEU A 490 -1.30 -27.27 13.67
N LYS A 491 -1.46 -28.59 13.67
CA LYS A 491 -2.47 -29.26 14.49
C LYS A 491 -2.21 -29.09 15.99
N GLN A 492 -0.98 -29.30 16.45
CA GLN A 492 -0.60 -29.11 17.86
C GLN A 492 -0.88 -27.69 18.36
N LEU A 493 -0.75 -26.69 17.48
CA LEU A 493 -1.07 -25.28 17.78
C LEU A 493 -2.58 -24.94 17.70
N GLY A 494 -3.45 -25.92 17.43
CA GLY A 494 -4.90 -25.71 17.32
C GLY A 494 -5.36 -25.15 15.97
N TYR A 495 -4.49 -25.09 14.96
CA TYR A 495 -4.85 -24.61 13.61
C TYR A 495 -5.40 -25.71 12.68
N GLY A 496 -5.50 -26.95 13.18
CA GLY A 496 -6.09 -28.07 12.45
C GLY A 496 -7.54 -27.83 12.02
N ASN A 497 -8.30 -27.00 12.74
CA ASN A 497 -9.71 -26.74 12.44
C ASN A 497 -9.96 -25.59 11.45
N LEU A 498 -8.90 -24.92 10.97
CA LEU A 498 -9.05 -23.85 9.98
C LEU A 498 -9.53 -24.41 8.63
N PRO A 499 -10.25 -23.60 7.82
CA PRO A 499 -10.57 -23.96 6.43
C PRO A 499 -9.29 -24.33 5.66
N PHE A 500 -9.37 -25.35 4.80
CA PHE A 500 -8.21 -25.86 4.06
C PHE A 500 -7.44 -24.75 3.33
N SER A 501 -8.13 -23.81 2.68
CA SER A 501 -7.48 -22.68 1.97
C SER A 501 -6.60 -21.81 2.88
N LYS A 502 -6.98 -21.63 4.16
CA LYS A 502 -6.16 -20.90 5.13
C LYS A 502 -4.97 -21.73 5.59
N ARG A 503 -5.16 -23.03 5.82
CA ARG A 503 -4.06 -23.95 6.17
C ARG A 503 -3.05 -24.02 5.03
N TYR A 504 -3.51 -24.21 3.80
CA TYR A 504 -2.70 -24.18 2.59
C TYR A 504 -1.85 -22.91 2.48
N ALA A 505 -2.45 -21.72 2.64
CA ALA A 505 -1.73 -20.45 2.60
C ALA A 505 -0.67 -20.33 3.72
N LEU A 506 -0.97 -20.80 4.94
CA LEU A 506 -0.03 -20.83 6.05
C LEU A 506 1.15 -21.78 5.77
N VAL A 507 0.87 -23.00 5.33
CA VAL A 507 1.91 -24.01 5.00
C VAL A 507 2.81 -23.50 3.87
N LYS A 508 2.22 -22.98 2.80
CA LYS A 508 2.97 -22.39 1.67
C LYS A 508 3.90 -21.27 2.13
N GLY A 509 3.41 -20.39 3.02
CA GLY A 509 4.20 -19.31 3.63
C GLY A 509 5.34 -19.83 4.52
N LEU A 510 5.10 -20.87 5.33
CA LEU A 510 6.11 -21.47 6.20
C LEU A 510 7.23 -22.15 5.41
N ILE A 511 6.90 -22.88 4.34
CA ILE A 511 7.89 -23.48 3.43
C ILE A 511 8.77 -22.41 2.82
N GLN A 512 8.16 -21.34 2.28
CA GLN A 512 8.88 -20.25 1.67
C GLN A 512 9.85 -19.58 2.66
N GLN A 513 9.38 -19.26 3.87
CA GLN A 513 10.19 -18.64 4.92
C GLN A 513 11.33 -19.55 5.39
N GLN A 514 11.11 -20.86 5.42
CA GLN A 514 12.14 -21.83 5.77
C GLN A 514 13.29 -21.86 4.74
N HIS A 515 12.97 -21.83 3.44
CA HIS A 515 14.02 -21.74 2.41
C HIS A 515 14.84 -20.46 2.55
N GLU A 516 14.19 -19.33 2.88
CA GLU A 516 14.84 -18.03 3.07
C GLU A 516 15.73 -17.99 4.34
N SER A 517 15.30 -18.66 5.42
CA SER A 517 16.03 -18.69 6.70
C SER A 517 17.31 -19.53 6.67
N ARG A 518 17.49 -20.43 5.69
CA ARG A 518 18.70 -21.27 5.53
C ARG A 518 19.91 -20.52 4.96
N SER A 519 19.73 -19.30 4.48
CA SER A 519 20.82 -18.49 3.90
C SER A 519 21.90 -18.12 4.93
N LYS A 520 23.18 -18.19 4.53
CA LYS A 520 24.32 -17.80 5.37
C LYS A 520 24.29 -16.30 5.64
N TRP A 521 24.62 -15.90 6.88
CA TRP A 521 24.67 -14.48 7.28
C TRP A 521 25.63 -13.65 6.40
N LYS A 522 26.80 -14.21 6.05
CA LYS A 522 27.78 -13.57 5.14
C LYS A 522 27.15 -13.18 3.80
N THR A 523 26.32 -14.06 3.22
CA THR A 523 25.63 -13.79 1.96
C THR A 523 24.64 -12.63 2.12
N ARG A 524 23.89 -12.56 3.22
CA ARG A 524 22.95 -11.46 3.47
C ARG A 524 23.66 -10.11 3.61
N VAL A 525 24.75 -10.06 4.37
CA VAL A 525 25.54 -8.83 4.54
C VAL A 525 26.10 -8.37 3.20
N PHE A 526 26.67 -9.28 2.40
CA PHE A 526 27.17 -8.95 1.07
C PHE A 526 26.08 -8.36 0.17
N LEU A 527 24.90 -8.98 0.09
CA LEU A 527 23.79 -8.49 -0.72
C LEU A 527 23.20 -7.17 -0.18
N LEU A 528 23.21 -6.97 1.15
CA LEU A 528 22.81 -5.72 1.76
C LEU A 528 23.74 -4.57 1.36
N VAL A 529 25.05 -4.81 1.36
CA VAL A 529 26.03 -3.82 0.88
C VAL A 529 25.77 -3.48 -0.59
N ILE A 530 25.53 -4.47 -1.44
CA ILE A 530 25.18 -4.22 -2.85
C ILE A 530 23.92 -3.35 -2.96
N TYR A 531 22.86 -3.68 -2.22
CA TYR A 531 21.62 -2.90 -2.23
C TYR A 531 21.83 -1.45 -1.78
N CYS A 532 22.57 -1.24 -0.67
CA CYS A 532 22.90 0.10 -0.19
C CYS A 532 23.73 0.89 -1.21
N VAL A 533 24.72 0.26 -1.84
CA VAL A 533 25.52 0.90 -2.90
C VAL A 533 24.65 1.27 -4.09
N THR A 534 23.72 0.43 -4.51
CA THR A 534 22.79 0.76 -5.61
C THR A 534 21.87 1.92 -5.24
N LEU A 535 21.27 1.91 -4.05
CA LEU A 535 20.36 2.97 -3.60
C LEU A 535 21.08 4.32 -3.48
N LEU A 536 22.21 4.34 -2.76
CA LEU A 536 23.01 5.55 -2.56
C LEU A 536 23.63 6.03 -3.88
N GLY A 537 24.13 5.12 -4.72
CA GLY A 537 24.64 5.44 -6.05
C GLY A 537 23.57 6.07 -6.93
N GLY A 538 22.33 5.56 -6.87
CA GLY A 538 21.17 6.16 -7.51
C GLY A 538 20.88 7.58 -7.03
N MET A 539 20.84 7.80 -5.72
CA MET A 539 20.62 9.12 -5.12
C MET A 539 21.73 10.11 -5.47
N VAL A 540 23.00 9.70 -5.40
CA VAL A 540 24.14 10.55 -5.73
C VAL A 540 24.16 10.87 -7.23
N GLY A 541 23.92 9.89 -8.10
CA GLY A 541 23.87 10.10 -9.54
C GLY A 541 22.74 11.02 -9.97
N THR A 542 21.57 10.92 -9.32
CA THR A 542 20.45 11.83 -9.55
C THR A 542 20.73 13.25 -9.05
N LEU A 543 21.33 13.41 -7.87
CA LEU A 543 21.81 14.71 -7.38
C LEU A 543 22.83 15.35 -8.34
N GLN A 544 23.77 14.54 -8.85
CA GLN A 544 24.75 14.99 -9.83
C GLN A 544 24.09 15.45 -11.14
N ALA A 545 23.02 14.78 -11.58
CA ALA A 545 22.28 15.15 -12.76
C ALA A 545 21.45 16.44 -12.59
N ILE A 546 20.82 16.64 -11.42
CA ILE A 546 20.02 17.85 -11.13
C ILE A 546 20.91 19.06 -10.89
N ALA A 547 21.95 18.89 -10.10
CA ALA A 547 22.76 20.00 -9.61
C ALA A 547 24.25 19.64 -9.73
N PRO A 548 24.87 19.68 -10.91
CA PRO A 548 26.24 19.19 -11.13
C PRO A 548 27.30 19.82 -10.22
N ASN A 549 27.02 21.03 -9.70
CA ASN A 549 27.87 21.80 -8.80
C ASN A 549 27.45 21.68 -7.32
N TRP A 550 26.60 20.73 -6.93
CA TRP A 550 26.15 20.56 -5.54
C TRP A 550 27.32 20.38 -4.56
N VAL A 551 28.41 19.74 -5.01
CA VAL A 551 29.67 19.62 -4.27
C VAL A 551 30.31 21.00 -3.99
N LYS A 552 30.25 21.94 -4.95
CA LYS A 552 30.74 23.32 -4.76
C LYS A 552 29.85 24.13 -3.82
N LEU A 553 28.55 23.85 -3.80
CA LEU A 553 27.61 24.50 -2.88
C LEU A 553 27.89 24.11 -1.42
N LEU A 554 28.18 22.82 -1.20
CA LEU A 554 28.59 22.30 0.10
C LEU A 554 29.90 22.91 0.58
N THR A 555 30.91 23.04 -0.30
CA THR A 555 32.18 23.67 0.06
C THR A 555 32.06 25.19 0.25
N TYR A 556 31.20 25.87 -0.51
CA TYR A 556 30.87 27.29 -0.29
C TYR A 556 30.24 27.54 1.08
N TYR A 557 29.27 26.70 1.47
CA TYR A 557 28.62 26.79 2.78
C TYR A 557 29.60 26.53 3.94
N GLN A 558 30.53 25.58 3.76
CA GLN A 558 31.57 25.32 4.75
C GLN A 558 32.55 26.51 4.89
N ASN A 559 32.90 27.16 3.78
CA ASN A 559 33.76 28.34 3.77
C ASN A 559 33.07 29.60 4.34
N SER A 560 31.75 29.75 4.15
CA SER A 560 31.01 30.90 4.70
C SER A 560 30.96 30.84 6.23
N GLN A 561 30.81 29.65 6.80
CA GLN A 561 30.88 29.44 8.26
C GLN A 561 32.26 29.83 8.82
N GLN A 562 33.35 29.41 8.17
CA GLN A 562 34.70 29.79 8.57
C GLN A 562 34.93 31.31 8.51
N ARG A 563 34.39 31.98 7.48
CA ARG A 563 34.49 33.45 7.34
C ARG A 563 33.73 34.17 8.46
N LEU A 564 32.55 33.68 8.85
CA LEU A 564 31.77 34.27 9.95
C LEU A 564 32.50 34.17 11.29
N GLU A 565 33.11 33.03 11.58
CA GLU A 565 33.90 32.86 12.81
C GLU A 565 35.13 33.78 12.84
N GLN A 566 35.80 33.97 11.69
CA GLN A 566 36.92 34.92 11.60
C GLN A 566 36.46 36.37 11.85
N ILE A 567 35.31 36.77 11.30
CA ILE A 567 34.74 38.11 11.51
C ILE A 567 34.44 38.34 13.01
N LYS A 568 33.84 37.35 13.69
CA LYS A 568 33.58 37.46 15.13
C LYS A 568 34.87 37.62 15.93
N LYS A 569 35.89 36.82 15.62
CA LYS A 569 37.21 36.89 16.27
C LYS A 569 37.86 38.27 16.09
N ASN A 570 37.85 38.80 14.86
CA ASN A 570 38.41 40.13 14.58
C ASN A 570 37.68 41.23 15.36
N ARG A 571 36.35 41.16 15.45
CA ARG A 571 35.55 42.13 16.24
C ARG A 571 35.85 42.04 17.73
N GLN A 572 36.04 40.83 18.27
CA GLN A 572 36.41 40.65 19.67
C GLN A 572 37.80 41.24 19.98
N GLN A 573 38.78 41.02 19.09
CA GLN A 573 40.10 41.64 19.20
C GLN A 573 40.04 43.16 19.13
N GLU A 574 39.22 43.73 18.24
CA GLU A 574 39.00 45.18 18.15
C GLU A 574 38.43 45.74 19.47
N ILE A 575 37.50 45.04 20.12
CA ILE A 575 36.95 45.45 21.42
C ILE A 575 38.04 45.47 22.50
N GLU A 576 38.93 44.48 22.52
CA GLU A 576 40.04 44.40 23.48
C GLU A 576 41.05 45.53 23.26
N LEU A 577 41.46 45.76 22.02
CA LEU A 577 42.40 46.83 21.63
C LEU A 577 41.85 48.21 21.98
N THR A 578 40.61 48.49 21.58
CA THR A 578 39.95 49.77 21.90
C THR A 578 39.71 49.94 23.39
N THR A 579 39.44 48.85 24.13
CA THR A 579 39.33 48.89 25.59
C THR A 579 40.66 49.22 26.26
N ALA A 580 41.78 48.67 25.77
CA ALA A 580 43.10 49.03 26.25
C ALA A 580 43.44 50.51 25.96
N ALA A 581 43.13 51.00 24.76
CA ALA A 581 43.32 52.41 24.39
C ALA A 581 42.50 53.37 25.28
N LEU A 582 41.26 52.99 25.63
CA LEU A 582 40.41 53.79 26.51
C LEU A 582 40.87 53.79 27.97
N ARG A 583 41.74 52.85 28.39
CA ARG A 583 42.40 52.91 29.71
C ARG A 583 43.49 53.98 29.75
N THR A 584 44.19 54.20 28.64
CA THR A 584 45.28 55.20 28.56
C THR A 584 44.75 56.59 28.23
N ASN A 585 43.72 56.69 27.39
CA ASN A 585 43.01 57.95 27.10
C ASN A 585 41.49 57.79 27.23
N PRO A 586 40.91 58.05 28.41
CA PRO A 586 39.48 57.88 28.66
C PRO A 586 38.57 58.85 27.89
N ASN A 587 39.12 59.89 27.25
CA ASN A 587 38.38 60.91 26.52
C ASN A 587 38.44 60.72 24.99
N ASP A 588 38.98 59.59 24.49
CA ASP A 588 39.05 59.30 23.06
C ASP A 588 37.68 58.85 22.50
N VAL A 589 36.97 59.80 21.90
CA VAL A 589 35.67 59.56 21.25
C VAL A 589 35.76 58.55 20.10
N ASN A 590 36.85 58.54 19.33
CA ASN A 590 36.99 57.63 18.20
C ASN A 590 37.18 56.19 18.67
N ALA A 591 37.90 55.98 19.77
CA ALA A 591 38.03 54.66 20.39
C ALA A 591 36.68 54.12 20.89
N TYR A 592 35.83 54.96 21.50
CA TYR A 592 34.45 54.57 21.86
C TYR A 592 33.61 54.22 20.63
N ILE A 593 33.69 55.00 19.55
CA ILE A 593 32.95 54.71 18.30
C ILE A 593 33.37 53.35 17.74
N LYS A 594 34.68 53.10 17.57
CA LYS A 594 35.21 51.83 17.06
C LYS A 594 34.80 50.64 17.92
N ARG A 595 34.89 50.78 19.25
CA ARG A 595 34.46 49.73 20.19
C ARG A 595 32.97 49.45 20.08
N SER A 596 32.14 50.49 20.00
CA SER A 596 30.69 50.35 19.86
C SER A 596 30.32 49.64 18.55
N GLN A 597 30.98 49.95 17.44
CA GLN A 597 30.75 49.31 16.14
C GLN A 597 31.13 47.82 16.17
N ALA A 598 32.25 47.48 16.80
CA ALA A 598 32.65 46.09 16.99
C ALA A 598 31.65 45.31 17.87
N ARG A 599 31.16 45.94 18.96
CA ARG A 599 30.12 45.39 19.84
C ARG A 599 28.78 45.20 19.12
N MET A 600 28.35 46.17 18.31
CA MET A 600 27.17 46.04 17.45
C MET A 600 27.29 44.83 16.51
N GLY A 601 28.47 44.65 15.92
CA GLY A 601 28.75 43.50 15.05
C GLY A 601 28.76 42.16 15.79
N LEU A 602 28.74 42.16 17.12
CA LEU A 602 28.57 40.97 17.98
C LEU A 602 27.21 40.95 18.70
N HIS A 603 26.30 41.86 18.35
CA HIS A 603 24.99 42.04 18.99
C HIS A 603 25.06 42.40 20.49
N ASP A 604 26.16 42.99 20.96
CA ASP A 604 26.29 43.56 22.31
C ASP A 604 25.78 45.01 22.34
N ASP A 605 24.45 45.17 22.24
CA ASP A 605 23.80 46.48 22.25
C ASP A 605 23.95 47.21 23.59
N LYS A 606 24.11 46.48 24.71
CA LYS A 606 24.33 47.07 26.04
C LYS A 606 25.70 47.71 26.17
N GLY A 607 26.75 47.00 25.73
CA GLY A 607 28.10 47.54 25.72
C GLY A 607 28.21 48.72 24.74
N ALA A 608 27.57 48.64 23.58
CA ALA A 608 27.53 49.74 22.64
C ALA A 608 26.79 50.97 23.22
N LEU A 609 25.67 50.78 23.92
CA LEU A 609 24.97 51.87 24.62
C LEU A 609 25.90 52.55 25.65
N ALA A 610 26.63 51.78 26.45
CA ALA A 610 27.55 52.33 27.44
C ALA A 610 28.67 53.16 26.79
N ASP A 611 29.15 52.77 25.60
CA ASP A 611 30.11 53.57 24.83
C ASP A 611 29.46 54.88 24.35
N TYR A 612 28.22 54.84 23.85
CA TYR A 612 27.50 56.05 23.43
C TYR A 612 27.12 56.97 24.59
N ASP A 613 26.91 56.46 25.81
CA ASP A 613 26.78 57.31 27.00
C ASP A 613 28.04 58.14 27.25
N GLN A 614 29.23 57.55 27.04
CA GLN A 614 30.50 58.28 27.13
C GLN A 614 30.68 59.27 25.98
N ILE A 615 30.33 58.89 24.75
CA ILE A 615 30.43 59.78 23.59
C ILE A 615 29.54 61.02 23.78
N VAL A 616 28.29 60.84 24.21
CA VAL A 616 27.37 61.98 24.46
C VAL A 616 27.84 62.84 25.65
N ARG A 617 28.47 62.25 26.68
CA ARG A 617 29.11 63.02 27.77
C ARG A 617 30.25 63.91 27.25
N LEU A 618 31.06 63.40 26.33
CA LEU A 618 32.20 64.12 25.74
C LEU A 618 31.79 65.12 24.66
N LYS A 619 30.70 64.84 23.93
CA LYS A 619 30.14 65.67 22.87
C LYS A 619 28.65 65.97 23.13
N PRO A 620 28.33 66.85 24.10
CA PRO A 620 26.94 67.05 24.54
C PRO A 620 26.00 67.64 23.49
N HIS A 621 26.55 68.41 22.53
CA HIS A 621 25.80 69.06 21.45
C HIS A 621 25.81 68.27 20.12
N ASP A 622 26.43 67.08 20.09
CA ASP A 622 26.46 66.27 18.88
C ASP A 622 25.16 65.48 18.70
N ILE A 623 24.37 65.89 17.71
CA ILE A 623 23.05 65.33 17.41
C ILE A 623 23.16 63.88 16.96
N GLU A 624 24.17 63.52 16.15
CA GLU A 624 24.31 62.18 15.57
C GLU A 624 24.62 61.12 16.64
N SER A 625 25.55 61.43 17.54
CA SER A 625 25.85 60.54 18.67
C SER A 625 24.66 60.36 19.60
N ARG A 626 23.91 61.44 19.87
CA ARG A 626 22.72 61.40 20.72
C ARG A 626 21.56 60.65 20.06
N MET A 627 21.41 60.77 18.75
CA MET A 627 20.46 59.98 17.94
C MET A 627 20.76 58.48 18.01
N THR A 628 22.03 58.14 17.84
CA THR A 628 22.47 56.73 17.91
C THR A 628 22.24 56.16 19.31
N ARG A 629 22.51 56.95 20.35
CA ARG A 629 22.19 56.57 21.74
C ARG A 629 20.70 56.34 21.97
N ALA A 630 19.84 57.25 21.48
CA ALA A 630 18.40 57.10 21.58
C ALA A 630 17.90 55.81 20.90
N SER A 631 18.47 55.47 19.74
CA SER A 631 18.18 54.21 19.03
C SER A 631 18.58 52.97 19.84
N PHE A 632 19.77 52.96 20.46
CA PHE A 632 20.17 51.88 21.37
C PHE A 632 19.24 51.76 22.58
N ARG A 633 18.89 52.88 23.22
CA ARG A 633 17.95 52.91 24.34
C ARG A 633 16.57 52.37 23.93
N ASN A 634 16.08 52.74 22.76
CA ASN A 634 14.83 52.21 22.21
C ASN A 634 14.89 50.68 21.99
N ARG A 635 15.96 50.16 21.36
CA ARG A 635 16.15 48.70 21.17
C ARG A 635 16.24 47.94 22.50
N LEU A 636 16.87 48.55 23.51
CA LEU A 636 16.98 48.01 24.86
C LEU A 636 15.76 48.30 25.74
N LYS A 637 14.70 48.89 25.18
CA LYS A 637 13.42 49.25 25.83
C LYS A 637 13.55 50.28 26.97
N ASP A 638 14.66 51.02 27.02
CA ASP A 638 14.78 52.24 27.83
C ASP A 638 14.08 53.42 27.12
N TYR A 639 12.76 53.35 27.07
CA TYR A 639 11.93 54.33 26.37
C TYR A 639 12.01 55.73 27.01
N LYS A 640 12.11 55.80 28.35
CA LYS A 640 12.23 57.08 29.06
C LYS A 640 13.56 57.77 28.73
N GLY A 641 14.67 57.03 28.73
CA GLY A 641 15.98 57.56 28.34
C GLY A 641 16.05 57.97 26.86
N ALA A 642 15.38 57.21 25.97
CA ALA A 642 15.28 57.59 24.56
C ALA A 642 14.47 58.89 24.36
N ILE A 643 13.35 59.08 25.06
CA ILE A 643 12.57 60.33 25.01
C ILE A 643 13.39 61.53 25.50
N GLN A 644 14.15 61.37 26.59
CA GLN A 644 15.04 62.44 27.06
C GLN A 644 16.05 62.86 25.99
N ASP A 645 16.62 61.88 25.27
CA ASP A 645 17.53 62.16 24.17
C ASP A 645 16.84 62.87 23.00
N TYR A 646 15.65 62.43 22.58
CA TYR A 646 14.89 63.11 21.53
C TYR A 646 14.46 64.53 21.92
N ASN A 647 14.08 64.76 23.18
CA ASN A 647 13.76 66.09 23.69
C ASN A 647 14.96 67.03 23.57
N GLU A 648 16.15 66.55 23.94
CA GLU A 648 17.36 67.34 23.85
C GLU A 648 17.79 67.56 22.40
N ILE A 649 17.65 66.55 21.53
CA ILE A 649 17.89 66.72 20.09
C ILE A 649 16.99 67.82 19.51
N LEU A 650 15.70 67.83 19.85
CA LEU A 650 14.75 68.85 19.37
C LEU A 650 15.12 70.26 19.87
N ARG A 651 15.66 70.40 21.10
CA ARG A 651 16.20 71.68 21.59
C ARG A 651 17.40 72.18 20.78
N LEU A 652 18.23 71.27 20.28
CA LEU A 652 19.38 71.59 19.43
C LEU A 652 19.01 71.98 17.98
N LYS A 653 17.71 72.02 17.63
CA LYS A 653 17.18 72.41 16.31
C LYS A 653 17.81 71.60 15.16
N PRO A 654 17.50 70.30 15.04
CA PRO A 654 18.10 69.42 14.06
C PRO A 654 17.63 69.78 12.64
N LYS A 655 18.42 69.43 11.62
CA LYS A 655 18.02 69.65 10.21
C LYS A 655 16.78 68.84 9.82
N ASN A 656 16.64 67.61 10.30
CA ASN A 656 15.50 66.73 10.03
C ASN A 656 14.56 66.64 11.24
N VAL A 657 13.87 67.73 11.57
CA VAL A 657 12.97 67.80 12.74
C VAL A 657 11.83 66.77 12.65
N SER A 658 11.26 66.56 11.46
CA SER A 658 10.16 65.60 11.22
C SER A 658 10.54 64.17 11.61
N GLY A 659 11.71 63.69 11.17
CA GLY A 659 12.20 62.37 11.52
C GLY A 659 12.39 62.18 13.03
N ILE A 660 12.76 63.24 13.76
CA ILE A 660 12.92 63.17 15.22
C ILE A 660 11.57 63.05 15.93
N TYR A 661 10.58 63.86 15.53
CA TYR A 661 9.21 63.73 16.05
C TYR A 661 8.65 62.34 15.78
N TYR A 662 8.91 61.76 14.60
CA TYR A 662 8.42 60.43 14.26
C TYR A 662 9.00 59.36 15.19
N GLN A 663 10.32 59.38 15.41
CA GLN A 663 10.99 58.44 16.30
C GLN A 663 10.55 58.60 17.76
N ARG A 664 10.39 59.85 18.24
CA ARG A 664 9.88 60.12 19.59
C ARG A 664 8.43 59.65 19.75
N ALA A 665 7.58 59.87 18.76
CA ALA A 665 6.19 59.40 18.75
C ALA A 665 6.10 57.87 18.82
N GLN A 666 6.95 57.14 18.10
CA GLN A 666 7.01 55.67 18.21
C GLN A 666 7.38 55.20 19.63
N VAL A 667 8.36 55.86 20.26
CA VAL A 667 8.74 55.55 21.65
C VAL A 667 7.63 55.90 22.64
N LEU A 668 6.95 57.03 22.45
CA LEU A 668 5.79 57.42 23.26
C LEU A 668 4.64 56.42 23.12
N ASN A 669 4.41 55.90 21.91
CA ASN A 669 3.46 54.83 21.65
C ASN A 669 3.80 53.53 22.39
N HIS A 670 5.09 53.20 22.55
CA HIS A 670 5.52 52.06 23.37
C HIS A 670 5.33 52.28 24.87
N LEU A 671 5.35 53.52 25.34
CA LEU A 671 5.00 53.89 26.72
C LEU A 671 3.50 54.12 26.93
N GLU A 672 2.68 53.87 25.92
CA GLU A 672 1.23 54.13 25.94
C GLU A 672 0.85 55.60 26.17
N ASP A 673 1.81 56.53 26.01
CA ASP A 673 1.53 57.97 25.96
C ASP A 673 1.05 58.35 24.55
N TYR A 674 -0.16 57.88 24.22
CA TYR A 674 -0.78 58.10 22.92
C TYR A 674 -1.07 59.58 22.67
N LYS A 675 -1.33 60.38 23.71
CA LYS A 675 -1.56 61.82 23.58
C LYS A 675 -0.26 62.54 23.19
N GLY A 676 0.86 62.21 23.81
CA GLY A 676 2.18 62.70 23.44
C GLY A 676 2.56 62.31 22.01
N ALA A 677 2.36 61.04 21.64
CA ALA A 677 2.62 60.57 20.29
C ALA A 677 1.77 61.29 19.22
N ILE A 678 0.48 61.52 19.49
CA ILE A 678 -0.40 62.31 18.60
C ILE A 678 0.10 63.74 18.46
N ALA A 679 0.56 64.38 19.55
CA ALA A 679 1.12 65.72 19.49
C ALA A 679 2.35 65.78 18.56
N ASP A 680 3.23 64.78 18.63
CA ASP A 680 4.41 64.68 17.75
C ASP A 680 4.02 64.43 16.28
N TYR A 681 3.06 63.55 16.01
CA TYR A 681 2.56 63.38 14.64
C TYR A 681 1.89 64.66 14.11
N ASN A 682 1.23 65.45 14.96
CA ASN A 682 0.68 66.74 14.56
C ASN A 682 1.78 67.72 14.16
N GLU A 683 2.93 67.73 14.84
CA GLU A 683 4.07 68.56 14.43
C GLU A 683 4.63 68.13 13.06
N ILE A 684 4.70 66.83 12.78
CA ILE A 684 5.08 66.34 11.44
C ILE A 684 4.09 66.83 10.38
N ILE A 685 2.79 66.73 10.66
CA ILE A 685 1.73 67.15 9.72
C ILE A 685 1.74 68.67 9.52
N LYS A 686 2.10 69.47 10.54
CA LYS A 686 2.32 70.92 10.36
C LYS A 686 3.49 71.21 9.43
N LEU A 687 4.56 70.42 9.50
CA LEU A 687 5.73 70.56 8.61
C LEU A 687 5.42 70.08 7.18
N ASN A 688 4.65 69.00 7.04
CA ASN A 688 4.19 68.48 5.75
C ASN A 688 2.75 67.99 5.85
N ALA A 689 1.82 68.80 5.37
CA ALA A 689 0.38 68.52 5.43
C ALA A 689 -0.05 67.30 4.61
N LYS A 690 0.80 66.78 3.71
CA LYS A 690 0.52 65.62 2.85
C LYS A 690 1.30 64.37 3.26
N ASP A 691 1.92 64.33 4.44
CA ASP A 691 2.71 63.19 4.91
C ASP A 691 1.81 61.99 5.29
N THR A 692 1.60 61.08 4.35
CA THR A 692 0.70 59.92 4.52
C THR A 692 1.12 59.01 5.68
N TYR A 693 2.43 58.83 5.89
CA TYR A 693 2.96 58.02 6.99
C TYR A 693 2.62 58.61 8.36
N ALA A 694 2.68 59.94 8.50
CA ALA A 694 2.29 60.62 9.74
C ALA A 694 0.79 60.47 10.03
N TYR A 695 -0.08 60.57 9.01
CA TYR A 695 -1.52 60.33 9.18
C TYR A 695 -1.84 58.87 9.52
N ILE A 696 -1.24 57.89 8.84
CA ILE A 696 -1.41 56.46 9.17
C ILE A 696 -0.96 56.18 10.61
N SER A 697 0.23 56.65 10.98
CA SER A 697 0.81 56.41 12.30
C SER A 697 -0.02 57.09 13.41
N ARG A 698 -0.50 58.31 13.17
CA ARG A 698 -1.44 59.00 14.06
C ARG A 698 -2.78 58.27 14.14
N GLY A 699 -3.27 57.73 13.03
CA GLY A 699 -4.50 56.95 12.96
C GLY A 699 -4.45 55.67 13.81
N TYR A 700 -3.38 54.87 13.70
CA TYR A 700 -3.17 53.72 14.59
C TYR A 700 -3.05 54.13 16.06
N THR A 701 -2.41 55.27 16.34
CA THR A 701 -2.28 55.80 17.70
C THR A 701 -3.64 56.21 18.27
N ARG A 702 -4.46 56.91 17.48
CA ARG A 702 -5.83 57.28 17.82
C ARG A 702 -6.72 56.07 18.04
N GLN A 703 -6.57 55.03 17.23
CA GLN A 703 -7.28 53.75 17.43
C GLN A 703 -6.92 53.12 18.79
N LYS A 704 -5.64 53.11 19.18
CA LYS A 704 -5.23 52.63 20.52
C LYS A 704 -5.80 53.50 21.66
N LEU A 705 -5.91 54.81 21.43
CA LEU A 705 -6.58 55.75 22.34
C LEU A 705 -8.13 55.65 22.28
N GLN A 706 -8.69 54.76 21.47
CA GLN A 706 -10.13 54.60 21.22
C GLN A 706 -10.81 55.83 20.57
N ASP A 707 -10.04 56.75 20.00
CA ASP A 707 -10.53 57.81 19.12
C ASP A 707 -10.76 57.27 17.71
N TYR A 708 -11.78 56.41 17.58
CA TYR A 708 -12.13 55.75 16.31
C TYR A 708 -12.56 56.74 15.22
N LYS A 709 -13.21 57.85 15.62
CA LYS A 709 -13.65 58.90 14.68
C LYS A 709 -12.43 59.62 14.08
N GLY A 710 -11.48 60.03 14.90
CA GLY A 710 -10.24 60.66 14.45
C GLY A 710 -9.37 59.72 13.62
N ALA A 711 -9.30 58.44 13.99
CA ALA A 711 -8.54 57.44 13.24
C ALA A 711 -9.14 57.16 11.84
N ILE A 712 -10.48 57.09 11.71
CA ILE A 712 -11.16 56.99 10.41
C ILE A 712 -10.91 58.24 9.56
N ALA A 713 -10.94 59.43 10.17
CA ALA A 713 -10.67 60.67 9.44
C ALA A 713 -9.25 60.68 8.84
N ASP A 714 -8.26 60.21 9.60
CA ASP A 714 -6.88 60.09 9.12
C ASP A 714 -6.76 59.06 7.98
N ALA A 715 -7.38 57.88 8.12
CA ALA A 715 -7.37 56.87 7.06
C ALA A 715 -8.07 57.36 5.78
N ASN A 716 -9.20 58.05 5.91
CA ASN A 716 -9.92 58.63 4.77
C ASN A 716 -9.09 59.70 4.06
N TYR A 717 -8.39 60.54 4.81
CA TYR A 717 -7.52 61.56 4.22
C TYR A 717 -6.38 60.93 3.41
N VAL A 718 -5.76 59.88 3.94
CA VAL A 718 -4.70 59.15 3.22
C VAL A 718 -5.25 58.48 1.96
N ILE A 719 -6.42 57.84 2.03
CA ILE A 719 -7.08 57.24 0.85
C ILE A 719 -7.41 58.30 -0.20
N GLN A 720 -7.83 59.49 0.22
CA GLN A 720 -8.10 60.60 -0.69
C GLN A 720 -6.81 61.12 -1.37
N LEU A 721 -5.69 61.17 -0.64
CA LEU A 721 -4.40 61.59 -1.17
C LEU A 721 -3.74 60.52 -2.07
N ASN A 722 -3.76 59.26 -1.63
CA ASN A 722 -3.18 58.12 -2.32
C ASN A 722 -4.16 56.92 -2.24
N PRO A 723 -5.01 56.72 -3.26
CA PRO A 723 -5.95 55.60 -3.30
C PRO A 723 -5.32 54.21 -3.38
N LYS A 724 -4.01 54.12 -3.66
CA LYS A 724 -3.24 52.86 -3.70
C LYS A 724 -2.55 52.53 -2.38
N GLU A 725 -2.70 53.37 -1.35
CA GLU A 725 -2.08 53.15 -0.05
C GLU A 725 -2.81 52.02 0.70
N ALA A 726 -2.32 50.80 0.57
CA ALA A 726 -2.94 49.60 1.14
C ALA A 726 -3.13 49.72 2.66
N GLU A 727 -2.14 50.27 3.36
CA GLU A 727 -2.13 50.37 4.82
C GLU A 727 -3.27 51.26 5.36
N ALA A 728 -3.72 52.26 4.60
CA ALA A 728 -4.83 53.12 4.98
C ALA A 728 -6.19 52.38 4.96
N TYR A 729 -6.40 51.47 3.99
CA TYR A 729 -7.58 50.61 3.97
C TYR A 729 -7.55 49.60 5.11
N ILE A 730 -6.38 49.02 5.40
CA ILE A 730 -6.21 48.10 6.53
C ILE A 730 -6.53 48.81 7.85
N LEU A 731 -5.98 49.99 8.12
CA LEU A 731 -6.32 50.80 9.29
C LEU A 731 -7.84 51.05 9.39
N ARG A 732 -8.48 51.52 8.31
CA ARG A 732 -9.92 51.81 8.30
C ARG A 732 -10.77 50.57 8.54
N SER A 733 -10.38 49.43 7.97
CA SER A 733 -11.06 48.14 8.19
C SER A 733 -11.04 47.72 9.67
N GLN A 734 -9.89 47.85 10.34
CA GLN A 734 -9.74 47.48 11.74
C GLN A 734 -10.63 48.34 12.64
N ILE A 735 -10.73 49.64 12.34
CA ILE A 735 -11.58 50.56 13.10
C ILE A 735 -13.07 50.27 12.82
N ARG A 736 -13.46 50.01 11.56
CA ARG A 736 -14.84 49.62 11.20
C ARG A 736 -15.30 48.36 11.94
N ARG A 737 -14.43 47.34 12.09
CA ARG A 737 -14.73 46.16 12.92
C ARG A 737 -14.99 46.54 14.38
N GLN A 738 -14.17 47.42 14.95
CA GLN A 738 -14.35 47.88 16.34
C GLN A 738 -15.64 48.68 16.53
N LEU A 739 -16.14 49.33 15.49
CA LEU A 739 -17.43 50.04 15.48
C LEU A 739 -18.63 49.16 15.09
N GLY A 740 -18.42 47.87 14.79
CA GLY A 740 -19.48 46.92 14.39
C GLY A 740 -19.87 46.95 12.91
N ASP A 741 -19.20 47.77 12.08
CA ASP A 741 -19.38 47.79 10.62
C ASP A 741 -18.58 46.66 9.96
N ASN A 742 -19.08 45.43 10.10
CA ASN A 742 -18.41 44.24 9.56
C ASN A 742 -18.39 44.21 8.04
N GLN A 743 -19.43 44.74 7.37
CA GLN A 743 -19.50 44.77 5.91
C GLN A 743 -18.48 45.75 5.32
N GLY A 744 -18.43 46.98 5.85
CA GLY A 744 -17.45 47.97 5.42
C GLY A 744 -16.01 47.57 5.76
N ALA A 745 -15.80 46.80 6.84
CA ALA A 745 -14.48 46.26 7.17
C ALA A 745 -14.00 45.21 6.16
N ILE A 746 -14.85 44.25 5.77
CA ILE A 746 -14.49 43.21 4.79
C ILE A 746 -14.15 43.85 3.43
N ALA A 747 -14.92 44.85 3.01
CA ALA A 747 -14.67 45.55 1.75
C ALA A 747 -13.31 46.28 1.74
N ASP A 748 -12.97 46.97 2.83
CA ASP A 748 -11.68 47.64 2.97
C ASP A 748 -10.51 46.63 3.05
N GLU A 749 -10.66 45.52 3.76
CA GLU A 749 -9.64 44.48 3.89
C GLU A 749 -9.34 43.79 2.56
N GLN A 750 -10.38 43.47 1.78
CA GLN A 750 -10.22 42.93 0.42
C GLN A 750 -9.45 43.92 -0.47
N THR A 751 -9.79 45.21 -0.39
CA THR A 751 -9.12 46.25 -1.17
C THR A 751 -7.64 46.38 -0.76
N GLY A 752 -7.37 46.42 0.55
CA GLY A 752 -6.01 46.50 1.10
C GLY A 752 -5.13 45.30 0.70
N ASN A 753 -5.63 44.07 0.85
CA ASN A 753 -4.89 42.86 0.47
C ASN A 753 -4.60 42.81 -1.03
N THR A 754 -5.57 43.19 -1.87
CA THR A 754 -5.38 43.23 -3.33
C THR A 754 -4.27 44.21 -3.72
N LEU A 755 -4.24 45.38 -3.08
CA LEU A 755 -3.19 46.39 -3.32
C LEU A 755 -1.82 45.90 -2.82
N PHE A 756 -1.77 45.21 -1.68
CA PHE A 756 -0.53 44.63 -1.14
C PHE A 756 0.04 43.53 -2.07
N GLU A 757 -0.80 42.62 -2.57
CA GLU A 757 -0.41 41.58 -3.52
C GLU A 757 0.05 42.13 -4.88
N ALA A 758 -0.45 43.31 -5.27
CA ALA A 758 0.00 44.00 -6.47
C ALA A 758 1.41 44.60 -6.28
N MET A 759 1.71 45.12 -5.09
CA MET A 759 3.04 45.66 -4.76
C MET A 759 4.12 44.56 -4.72
N ASP A 760 3.84 43.40 -4.12
CA ASP A 760 4.79 42.26 -4.07
C ASP A 760 5.13 41.69 -5.46
N LYS A 761 4.30 41.94 -6.47
CA LYS A 761 4.56 41.54 -7.86
C LYS A 761 5.38 42.57 -8.65
N GLU A 762 5.40 43.82 -8.22
CA GLU A 762 6.10 44.93 -8.90
C GLU A 762 7.54 45.15 -8.39
N ASP A 763 7.92 44.63 -7.21
CA ASP A 763 9.29 44.71 -6.68
C ASP A 763 9.91 43.31 -6.43
N PRO A 764 10.41 42.64 -7.49
CA PRO A 764 11.21 41.43 -7.35
C PRO A 764 12.68 41.81 -7.14
N SER A 765 13.02 42.35 -5.96
CA SER A 765 14.42 42.58 -5.56
C SER A 765 15.07 41.37 -4.91
#